data_AF-A0A7X9CY49-F1
#
_entry.id   AF-A0A7X9CY49-F1
#
_cell.length_a   1.000
_cell.length_b   1.000
_cell.length_c   1.000
_cell.angle_alpha   90.00
_cell.angle_beta   90.00
_cell.angle_gamma   90.00
#
_symmetry.space_group_name_H-M   'P 1'
#
loop_
_entity.id
_entity.type
_entity.pdbx_description
1 polymer ?
#
loop_
_entity_poly.entity_id
_entity_poly.type
_entity_poly.pdbx_seq_one_letter_code
_entity_poly.pdbx_strand_id
1 'polypeptide(L)'
;MHSFSRLLLTAIPVFAEAKTGSDTFYYIAAGVLTVLVLVGISMMSKVETSVLGNALGSLSMLLAIALTLWYFNIFDVWLLYVAMLVGLLIGIIASIRVKMIQMPQMVGLLNGLGGAASMLSGILTLIAAKPDETMFSLVTAGLAIFVGSLTLTGSLVAAGKLHKVLPQRPVILKNHQLWTALSLILSLVTVILLAIRDVTDHAVGKIILLIGCSLLSGAFGVIFSIRVGGADMPITISLLNSFSGVAGSIAGMAIGDPLLVAIGGVVGASGLLLTQIMCRAMNRKLFDILLGKTSVASVKPPKKPDTPVVKEAEPEVPVTAEMSPEASCGCWLRDAESVIIVPGYGMALSQAQSIVKQLMTELEAEGKDVKFAIHPVAGRMPGHMNVLLAEVDIPYDKLYEMQDINDEFKDTDVAIVIGANDVVNPAANTATGTPIYGMPILDVEHAKHLIICNFDKLPGYAGVDNPLYEAGREDKIALMLGDAKATLNTIMKSFRAAGVEAAVTPDAKDASTPEMLCGSWLRDAESVIIVPGYGMALSQAQSIVKQLMTELEADGKDVKFAIHPVAGRMPGHMNVLLAEVDIPYDKLYEMQDINEAFKDTDVAIVIGANDVVNPAANTATGTPIYGMPILDVEDAKHLIICNYDKLPGYAGVDNPLYEAGREDKIALMLGDAKATLGTIIASFRASGREADAPKQVSDTLTPVECCKSWLRDAESVIIVPGYGMALSQAQSTVKQLMTELEAEGKDVKFAIHPVAGRMPGHMNVLLAEVDIPYDKLYEMQDINDAFKDTDVAIVIGANDVVNPAANTATGTPIYGMPILDVEDAKHLIICNYDKLPGYAGVDNPLYDEGREDHIALMLGDAKETLTAILKALRN
;
A
#
# COMPACT_ATOMS: atom_id res chain seq x y z
N MET A 1 -6.23 44.77 -12.58
CA MET A 1 -5.10 45.16 -11.70
C MET A 1 -5.20 46.61 -11.19
N HIS A 2 -5.40 47.64 -12.02
CA HIS A 2 -5.31 49.05 -11.54
C HIS A 2 -6.30 49.49 -10.43
N SER A 3 -7.53 48.98 -10.37
CA SER A 3 -8.46 49.35 -9.28
C SER A 3 -8.07 48.77 -7.91
N PHE A 4 -7.45 47.59 -7.88
CA PHE A 4 -7.04 46.92 -6.63
C PHE A 4 -5.83 47.64 -5.99
N SER A 5 -4.90 48.10 -6.83
CA SER A 5 -3.75 48.91 -6.40
C SER A 5 -4.17 50.27 -5.81
N ARG A 6 -5.19 50.94 -6.37
CA ARG A 6 -5.68 52.22 -5.82
C ARG A 6 -6.31 52.07 -4.43
N LEU A 7 -7.06 50.99 -4.17
CA LEU A 7 -7.66 50.75 -2.85
C LEU A 7 -6.60 50.60 -1.74
N LEU A 8 -5.52 49.89 -2.05
CA LEU A 8 -4.35 49.74 -1.18
C LEU A 8 -3.60 51.06 -0.95
N LEU A 9 -3.40 51.88 -2.01
CA LEU A 9 -2.66 53.14 -1.92
C LEU A 9 -3.43 54.27 -1.21
N THR A 10 -4.76 54.28 -1.24
CA THR A 10 -5.56 55.27 -0.49
C THR A 10 -5.70 54.98 1.00
N ALA A 11 -5.41 53.76 1.45
CA ALA A 11 -5.48 53.39 2.86
C ALA A 11 -4.24 53.83 3.66
N ILE A 12 -3.08 54.00 3.00
CA ILE A 12 -1.77 54.23 3.63
C ILE A 12 -1.74 55.45 4.59
N PRO A 13 -2.36 56.62 4.28
CA PRO A 13 -2.29 57.78 5.17
C PRO A 13 -3.08 57.62 6.48
N VAL A 14 -4.04 56.70 6.55
CA VAL A 14 -4.88 56.49 7.76
C VAL A 14 -4.13 55.68 8.83
N PHE A 15 -3.07 54.94 8.44
CA PHE A 15 -2.28 54.12 9.37
C PHE A 15 -1.16 54.89 10.10
N ALA A 16 -0.95 56.19 9.80
CA ALA A 16 0.16 56.97 10.36
C ALA A 16 -0.17 57.72 11.66
N GLU A 17 -1.44 58.05 11.93
CA GLU A 17 -1.86 58.89 13.06
C GLU A 17 -2.83 58.19 14.02
N ALA A 18 -2.48 56.98 14.47
CA ALA A 18 -3.25 56.32 15.53
C ALA A 18 -2.41 55.39 16.41
N LYS A 19 -1.89 55.94 17.53
CA LYS A 19 -1.46 55.12 18.69
C LYS A 19 -2.63 54.37 19.39
N THR A 20 -3.83 54.48 18.82
CA THR A 20 -5.07 53.78 19.15
C THR A 20 -5.61 52.94 17.98
N GLY A 21 -4.93 52.90 16.83
CA GLY A 21 -5.40 52.25 15.59
C GLY A 21 -4.79 50.88 15.29
N SER A 22 -3.66 50.55 15.94
CA SER A 22 -3.02 49.22 15.88
C SER A 22 -4.02 48.10 16.18
N ASP A 23 -4.71 48.22 17.32
CA ASP A 23 -5.62 47.22 17.87
C ASP A 23 -6.87 47.08 16.98
N THR A 24 -7.38 48.19 16.44
CA THR A 24 -8.51 48.16 15.49
C THR A 24 -8.15 47.42 14.20
N PHE A 25 -6.96 47.67 13.65
CA PHE A 25 -6.47 46.93 12.48
C PHE A 25 -6.27 45.44 12.82
N TYR A 26 -5.68 45.13 13.97
CA TYR A 26 -5.47 43.76 14.44
C TYR A 26 -6.80 42.99 14.55
N TYR A 27 -7.83 43.57 15.18
CA TYR A 27 -9.14 42.92 15.31
C TYR A 27 -9.85 42.72 13.97
N ILE A 28 -9.75 43.67 13.04
CA ILE A 28 -10.29 43.52 11.68
C ILE A 28 -9.54 42.41 10.92
N ALA A 29 -8.22 42.42 10.95
CA ALA A 29 -7.39 41.42 10.29
C ALA A 29 -7.62 40.01 10.89
N ALA A 30 -7.72 39.90 12.21
CA ALA A 30 -8.05 38.67 12.91
C ALA A 30 -9.44 38.13 12.54
N GLY A 31 -10.44 39.01 12.44
CA GLY A 31 -11.78 38.66 11.96
C GLY A 31 -11.77 38.14 10.52
N VAL A 32 -11.06 38.82 9.61
CA VAL A 32 -10.88 38.38 8.22
C VAL A 32 -10.17 37.02 8.16
N LEU A 33 -9.06 36.84 8.86
CA LEU A 33 -8.33 35.56 8.90
C LEU A 33 -9.18 34.42 9.45
N THR A 34 -9.99 34.67 10.48
CA THR A 34 -10.96 33.69 11.01
C THR A 34 -11.96 33.27 9.92
N VAL A 35 -12.50 34.23 9.16
CA VAL A 35 -13.42 33.95 8.05
C VAL A 35 -12.71 33.16 6.94
N LEU A 36 -11.46 33.48 6.60
CA LEU A 36 -10.69 32.73 5.60
C LEU A 36 -10.41 31.29 6.05
N VAL A 37 -10.12 31.04 7.33
CA VAL A 37 -9.99 29.69 7.90
C VAL A 37 -11.32 28.93 7.82
N LEU A 38 -12.45 29.56 8.16
CA LEU A 38 -13.78 28.96 8.09
C LEU A 38 -14.16 28.62 6.65
N VAL A 39 -13.91 29.53 5.70
CA VAL A 39 -14.08 29.29 4.26
C VAL A 39 -13.18 28.15 3.77
N GLY A 40 -11.91 28.11 4.20
CA GLY A 40 -11.00 27.01 3.90
C GLY A 40 -11.53 25.65 4.38
N ILE A 41 -12.06 25.57 5.61
CA ILE A 41 -12.71 24.36 6.15
C ILE A 41 -13.96 23.99 5.34
N SER A 42 -14.80 24.97 4.99
CA SER A 42 -15.99 24.76 4.13
C SER A 42 -15.66 24.37 2.68
N MET A 43 -14.45 24.65 2.21
CA MET A 43 -13.93 24.21 0.91
C MET A 43 -13.31 22.81 1.00
N MET A 44 -12.69 22.45 2.12
CA MET A 44 -12.22 21.09 2.40
C MET A 44 -13.35 20.06 2.54
N SER A 45 -14.57 20.49 2.86
CA SER A 45 -15.76 19.61 2.88
C SER A 45 -16.35 19.33 1.48
N LYS A 46 -15.69 19.74 0.40
CA LYS A 46 -16.09 19.47 -0.99
C LYS A 46 -14.88 19.02 -1.80
N VAL A 47 -14.99 17.89 -2.49
CA VAL A 47 -13.87 17.26 -3.22
C VAL A 47 -13.19 18.25 -4.17
N GLU A 48 -13.96 18.87 -5.07
CA GLU A 48 -13.48 19.83 -6.09
C GLU A 48 -12.64 20.99 -5.52
N THR A 49 -13.03 21.52 -4.36
CA THR A 49 -12.37 22.69 -3.76
C THR A 49 -11.39 22.33 -2.64
N SER A 50 -11.20 21.05 -2.33
CA SER A 50 -10.50 20.63 -1.11
C SER A 50 -9.03 21.07 -1.08
N VAL A 51 -8.31 20.89 -2.19
CA VAL A 51 -6.91 21.33 -2.32
C VAL A 51 -6.79 22.84 -2.15
N LEU A 52 -7.69 23.61 -2.76
CA LEU A 52 -7.72 25.08 -2.65
C LEU A 52 -8.10 25.54 -1.24
N GLY A 53 -9.01 24.82 -0.57
CA GLY A 53 -9.39 25.06 0.82
C GLY A 53 -8.24 24.84 1.80
N ASN A 54 -7.46 23.77 1.61
CA ASN A 54 -6.25 23.50 2.39
C ASN A 54 -5.16 24.56 2.14
N ALA A 55 -4.95 24.97 0.88
CA ALA A 55 -4.03 26.04 0.53
C ALA A 55 -4.43 27.39 1.16
N LEU A 56 -5.73 27.72 1.15
CA LEU A 56 -6.28 28.90 1.80
C LEU A 56 -6.09 28.85 3.33
N GLY A 57 -6.30 27.69 3.95
CA GLY A 57 -6.05 27.46 5.37
C GLY A 57 -4.57 27.66 5.74
N SER A 58 -3.66 27.10 4.95
CA SER A 58 -2.20 27.24 5.14
C SER A 58 -1.73 28.69 4.99
N LEU A 59 -2.23 29.40 3.96
CA LEU A 59 -1.95 30.83 3.78
C LEU A 59 -2.51 31.66 4.94
N SER A 60 -3.72 31.36 5.41
CA SER A 60 -4.34 32.06 6.54
C SER A 60 -3.54 31.86 7.83
N MET A 61 -2.99 30.66 8.07
CA MET A 61 -2.13 30.38 9.22
C MET A 61 -0.79 31.14 9.13
N LEU A 62 -0.16 31.19 7.95
CA LEU A 62 1.06 31.96 7.73
C LEU A 62 0.83 33.47 7.99
N LEU A 63 -0.28 34.01 7.49
CA LEU A 63 -0.67 35.40 7.72
C LEU A 63 -1.03 35.68 9.19
N ALA A 64 -1.64 34.72 9.90
CA ALA A 64 -1.89 34.83 11.34
C ALA A 64 -0.58 34.91 12.15
N ILE A 65 0.41 34.06 11.83
CA ILE A 65 1.73 34.12 12.46
C ILE A 65 2.40 35.48 12.20
N ALA A 66 2.40 35.95 10.95
CA ALA A 66 2.98 37.25 10.59
C ALA A 66 2.28 38.43 11.28
N LEU A 67 0.94 38.41 11.37
CA LEU A 67 0.14 39.42 12.06
C LEU A 67 0.45 39.46 13.57
N THR A 68 0.59 38.30 14.21
CA THR A 68 0.96 38.19 15.63
C THR A 68 2.39 38.67 15.88
N LEU A 69 3.36 38.32 15.03
CA LEU A 69 4.75 38.82 15.14
C LEU A 69 4.81 40.35 15.08
N TRP A 70 4.01 40.95 14.19
CA TRP A 70 3.89 42.40 14.02
C TRP A 70 3.20 43.08 15.20
N TYR A 71 2.01 42.60 15.58
CA TYR A 71 1.18 43.24 16.61
C TYR A 71 1.86 43.26 17.99
N PHE A 72 2.51 42.17 18.38
CA PHE A 72 3.27 42.10 19.63
C PHE A 72 4.70 42.67 19.52
N ASN A 73 5.12 43.15 18.34
CA ASN A 73 6.45 43.67 18.06
C ASN A 73 7.59 42.72 18.49
N ILE A 74 7.47 41.43 18.14
CA ILE A 74 8.39 40.35 18.54
C ILE A 74 9.27 39.86 17.38
N PHE A 75 9.39 40.64 16.29
CA PHE A 75 10.24 40.28 15.15
C PHE A 75 11.73 40.10 15.51
N ASP A 76 12.24 40.77 16.55
CA ASP A 76 13.64 40.69 16.96
C ASP A 76 13.97 39.46 17.84
N VAL A 77 12.97 38.65 18.21
CA VAL A 77 13.15 37.51 19.12
C VAL A 77 13.74 36.31 18.36
N TRP A 78 15.03 36.33 18.08
CA TRP A 78 15.71 35.29 17.27
C TRP A 78 15.44 33.84 17.73
N LEU A 79 15.32 33.62 19.04
CA LEU A 79 15.04 32.31 19.63
C LEU A 79 13.66 31.73 19.19
N LEU A 80 12.69 32.61 18.92
CA LEU A 80 11.37 32.21 18.40
C LEU A 80 11.50 31.57 17.01
N TYR A 81 12.31 32.13 16.12
CA TYR A 81 12.55 31.56 14.79
C TYR A 81 13.30 30.25 14.84
N VAL A 82 14.24 30.08 15.79
CA VAL A 82 14.91 28.78 16.00
C VAL A 82 13.89 27.72 16.44
N ALA A 83 12.99 28.05 17.38
CA ALA A 83 11.93 27.15 17.81
C ALA A 83 10.93 26.82 16.67
N MET A 84 10.51 27.83 15.89
CA MET A 84 9.65 27.64 14.72
C MET A 84 10.33 26.79 13.64
N LEU A 85 11.62 27.00 13.37
CA LEU A 85 12.40 26.24 12.39
C LEU A 85 12.54 24.76 12.81
N VAL A 86 12.84 24.49 14.08
CA VAL A 86 12.89 23.12 14.61
C VAL A 86 11.52 22.44 14.51
N GLY A 87 10.44 23.13 14.88
CA GLY A 87 9.08 22.61 14.73
C GLY A 87 8.70 22.33 13.27
N LEU A 88 9.05 23.24 12.36
CA LEU A 88 8.82 23.11 10.92
C LEU A 88 9.59 21.92 10.32
N LEU A 89 10.88 21.77 10.66
CA LEU A 89 11.71 20.66 10.19
C LEU A 89 11.17 19.31 10.67
N ILE A 90 10.80 19.20 11.96
CA ILE A 90 10.18 17.98 12.50
C ILE A 90 8.85 17.69 11.79
N GLY A 91 8.02 18.71 11.56
CA GLY A 91 6.76 18.61 10.82
C GLY A 91 6.94 18.08 9.40
N ILE A 92 7.86 18.68 8.63
CA ILE A 92 8.17 18.28 7.24
C ILE A 92 8.72 16.84 7.18
N ILE A 93 9.68 16.51 8.04
CA ILE A 93 10.27 15.15 8.08
C ILE A 93 9.20 14.11 8.41
N ALA A 94 8.31 14.41 9.36
CA ALA A 94 7.22 13.51 9.72
C ALA A 94 6.17 13.41 8.60
N SER A 95 5.79 14.51 7.94
CA SER A 95 4.80 14.47 6.84
C SER A 95 5.29 13.67 5.63
N ILE A 96 6.59 13.67 5.34
CA ILE A 96 7.18 12.92 4.22
C ILE A 96 7.36 11.43 4.55
N ARG A 97 7.58 11.06 5.82
CA ARG A 97 7.87 9.67 6.24
C ARG A 97 6.66 8.85 6.67
N VAL A 98 5.54 9.47 7.02
CA VAL A 98 4.32 8.77 7.49
C VAL A 98 3.59 8.14 6.30
N LYS A 99 3.35 6.82 6.36
CA LYS A 99 2.54 6.10 5.35
C LYS A 99 1.06 6.43 5.50
N MET A 100 0.28 6.42 4.42
CA MET A 100 -1.16 6.77 4.46
C MET A 100 -1.97 5.94 5.48
N ILE A 101 -1.68 4.65 5.62
CA ILE A 101 -2.30 3.76 6.64
C ILE A 101 -2.01 4.18 8.10
N GLN A 102 -0.98 5.00 8.33
CA GLN A 102 -0.54 5.50 9.64
C GLN A 102 -1.07 6.90 9.99
N MET A 103 -1.73 7.58 9.05
CA MET A 103 -2.31 8.92 9.24
C MET A 103 -3.17 9.08 10.51
N PRO A 104 -3.98 8.08 10.95
CA PRO A 104 -4.83 8.22 12.13
C PRO A 104 -4.04 8.48 13.42
N GLN A 105 -2.97 7.73 13.68
CA GLN A 105 -2.12 8.00 14.86
C GLN A 105 -1.32 9.31 14.72
N MET A 106 -0.98 9.72 13.49
CA MET A 106 -0.25 10.97 13.26
C MET A 106 -1.12 12.19 13.56
N VAL A 107 -2.39 12.19 13.12
CA VAL A 107 -3.38 13.22 13.49
C VAL A 107 -3.57 13.27 15.01
N GLY A 108 -3.68 12.11 15.67
CA GLY A 108 -3.72 12.04 17.14
C GLY A 108 -2.48 12.66 17.80
N LEU A 109 -1.28 12.31 17.34
CA LEU A 109 -0.03 12.86 17.89
C LEU A 109 0.06 14.38 17.73
N LEU A 110 -0.20 14.91 16.53
CA LEU A 110 -0.19 16.35 16.25
C LEU A 110 -1.24 17.10 17.08
N ASN A 111 -2.43 16.54 17.25
CA ASN A 111 -3.46 17.10 18.12
C ASN A 111 -3.01 17.19 19.59
N GLY A 112 -2.29 16.17 20.07
CA GLY A 112 -1.69 16.18 21.40
C GLY A 112 -0.74 17.36 21.61
N LEU A 113 0.05 17.72 20.59
CA LEU A 113 0.94 18.89 20.62
C LEU A 113 0.16 20.22 20.69
N GLY A 114 -0.99 20.33 20.01
CA GLY A 114 -1.89 21.49 20.14
C GLY A 114 -2.46 21.65 21.56
N GLY A 115 -2.83 20.52 22.19
CA GLY A 115 -3.18 20.47 23.61
C GLY A 115 -2.02 20.91 24.52
N ALA A 116 -0.81 20.44 24.26
CA ALA A 116 0.40 20.84 24.99
C ALA A 116 0.69 22.35 24.89
N ALA A 117 0.58 22.93 23.69
CA ALA A 117 0.75 24.36 23.49
C ALA A 117 -0.27 25.19 24.29
N SER A 118 -1.54 24.76 24.30
CA SER A 118 -2.61 25.40 25.09
C SER A 118 -2.35 25.29 26.61
N MET A 119 -1.88 24.12 27.07
CA MET A 119 -1.47 23.91 28.47
C MET A 119 -0.31 24.82 28.88
N LEU A 120 0.75 24.90 28.06
CA LEU A 120 1.90 25.78 28.30
C LEU A 120 1.48 27.25 28.30
N SER A 121 0.58 27.65 27.42
CA SER A 121 -0.02 29.00 27.38
C SER A 121 -0.73 29.35 28.70
N GLY A 122 -1.53 28.43 29.24
CA GLY A 122 -2.18 28.60 30.56
C GLY A 122 -1.18 28.67 31.71
N ILE A 123 -0.15 27.82 31.72
CA ILE A 123 0.95 27.84 32.71
C ILE A 123 1.66 29.19 32.68
N LEU A 124 2.06 29.68 31.49
CA LEU A 124 2.76 30.95 31.34
C LEU A 124 1.90 32.14 31.77
N THR A 125 0.61 32.13 31.42
CA THR A 125 -0.34 33.17 31.86
C THR A 125 -0.43 33.22 33.39
N LEU A 126 -0.60 32.07 34.06
CA LEU A 126 -0.64 32.03 35.52
C LEU A 126 0.71 32.39 36.16
N ILE A 127 1.86 31.99 35.57
CA ILE A 127 3.18 32.40 36.07
C ILE A 127 3.34 33.92 36.00
N ALA A 128 3.01 34.53 34.86
CA ALA A 128 3.15 35.97 34.59
C ALA A 128 2.03 36.85 35.21
N ALA A 129 0.98 36.25 35.75
CA ALA A 129 -0.20 36.94 36.28
C ALA A 129 0.14 38.02 37.32
N LYS A 130 -0.15 39.27 36.97
CA LYS A 130 0.06 40.46 37.81
C LYS A 130 -0.95 40.53 38.96
N PRO A 131 -0.74 41.38 40.00
CA PRO A 131 -1.69 41.50 41.11
C PRO A 131 -3.09 41.97 40.71
N ASP A 132 -3.19 42.72 39.61
CA ASP A 132 -4.41 43.28 39.01
C ASP A 132 -5.08 42.35 37.98
N GLU A 133 -4.55 41.14 37.78
CA GLU A 133 -5.06 40.15 36.82
C GLU A 133 -6.49 39.70 37.17
N THR A 134 -7.37 39.67 36.17
CA THR A 134 -8.80 39.38 36.42
C THR A 134 -9.05 37.93 36.82
N MET A 135 -10.05 37.69 37.67
CA MET A 135 -10.51 36.33 38.00
C MET A 135 -10.91 35.53 36.75
N PHE A 136 -11.42 36.21 35.71
CA PHE A 136 -11.71 35.59 34.41
C PHE A 136 -10.45 35.02 33.76
N SER A 137 -9.39 35.82 33.65
CA SER A 137 -8.07 35.42 33.12
C SER A 137 -7.46 34.25 33.90
N LEU A 138 -7.49 34.30 35.24
CA LEU A 138 -6.94 33.21 36.07
C LEU A 138 -7.73 31.89 35.90
N VAL A 139 -9.08 31.96 35.88
CA VAL A 139 -9.93 30.78 35.67
C VAL A 139 -9.74 30.20 34.25
N THR A 140 -9.72 31.04 33.21
CA THR A 140 -9.50 30.56 31.83
C THR A 140 -8.10 30.00 31.66
N ALA A 141 -7.06 30.61 32.25
CA ALA A 141 -5.71 30.04 32.24
C ALA A 141 -5.66 28.65 32.93
N GLY A 142 -6.32 28.50 34.09
CA GLY A 142 -6.46 27.19 34.75
C GLY A 142 -7.21 26.16 33.89
N LEU A 143 -8.29 26.57 33.23
CA LEU A 143 -9.04 25.72 32.28
C LEU A 143 -8.19 25.34 31.05
N ALA A 144 -7.32 26.22 30.56
CA ALA A 144 -6.39 25.91 29.46
C ALA A 144 -5.37 24.83 29.87
N ILE A 145 -4.87 24.86 31.12
CA ILE A 145 -4.04 23.78 31.67
C ILE A 145 -4.82 22.47 31.73
N PHE A 146 -6.03 22.52 32.27
CA PHE A 146 -6.91 21.36 32.34
C PHE A 146 -7.17 20.74 30.96
N VAL A 147 -7.84 21.47 30.05
CA VAL A 147 -8.23 20.93 28.74
C VAL A 147 -7.02 20.63 27.86
N GLY A 148 -5.95 21.43 27.94
CA GLY A 148 -4.71 21.17 27.20
C GLY A 148 -4.01 19.87 27.62
N SER A 149 -3.88 19.64 28.93
CA SER A 149 -3.20 18.46 29.47
C SER A 149 -3.96 17.15 29.21
N LEU A 150 -5.28 17.12 29.43
CA LEU A 150 -6.09 15.93 29.11
C LEU A 150 -6.10 15.63 27.60
N THR A 151 -6.01 16.67 26.76
CA THR A 151 -5.93 16.52 25.30
C THR A 151 -4.58 15.94 24.88
N LEU A 152 -3.47 16.43 25.45
CA LEU A 152 -2.14 15.88 25.25
C LEU A 152 -2.09 14.38 25.61
N THR A 153 -2.39 14.03 26.86
CA THR A 153 -2.22 12.63 27.31
C THR A 153 -3.24 11.70 26.69
N GLY A 154 -4.48 12.16 26.47
CA GLY A 154 -5.51 11.37 25.81
C GLY A 154 -5.16 11.07 24.35
N SER A 155 -4.63 12.07 23.61
CA SER A 155 -4.26 11.88 22.22
C SER A 155 -3.01 10.99 22.06
N LEU A 156 -2.06 11.07 22.99
CA LEU A 156 -0.92 10.15 23.06
C LEU A 156 -1.36 8.70 23.30
N VAL A 157 -2.34 8.46 24.19
CA VAL A 157 -2.90 7.11 24.40
C VAL A 157 -3.65 6.61 23.16
N ALA A 158 -4.42 7.46 22.49
CA ALA A 158 -5.14 7.10 21.27
C ALA A 158 -4.17 6.76 20.11
N ALA A 159 -3.15 7.60 19.89
CA ALA A 159 -2.10 7.36 18.92
C ALA A 159 -1.30 6.08 19.23
N GLY A 160 -0.92 5.86 20.50
CA GLY A 160 -0.20 4.67 20.95
C GLY A 160 -0.97 3.37 20.75
N LYS A 161 -2.30 3.39 20.88
CA LYS A 161 -3.16 2.23 20.58
C LYS A 161 -3.23 1.93 19.09
N LEU A 162 -3.42 2.94 18.25
CA LEU A 162 -3.46 2.76 16.80
C LEU A 162 -2.09 2.31 16.25
N HIS A 163 -1.00 2.84 16.81
CA HIS A 163 0.37 2.42 16.52
C HIS A 163 0.79 1.09 17.21
N LYS A 164 -0.13 0.39 17.89
CA LYS A 164 0.08 -0.90 18.59
C LYS A 164 1.13 -0.90 19.72
N VAL A 165 1.67 0.25 20.11
CA VAL A 165 2.51 0.41 21.32
C VAL A 165 1.69 0.15 22.60
N LEU A 166 0.38 0.42 22.55
CA LEU A 166 -0.57 0.09 23.60
C LEU A 166 -1.60 -0.95 23.09
N PRO A 167 -2.15 -1.81 23.96
CA PRO A 167 -3.18 -2.78 23.57
C PRO A 167 -4.42 -2.10 22.98
N GLN A 168 -4.87 -2.58 21.81
CA GLN A 168 -6.06 -2.04 21.12
C GLN A 168 -7.39 -2.39 21.84
N ARG A 169 -7.40 -3.39 22.72
CA ARG A 169 -8.57 -3.74 23.53
C ARG A 169 -8.82 -2.70 24.65
N PRO A 170 -10.10 -2.44 25.02
CA PRO A 170 -10.43 -1.67 26.21
C PRO A 170 -9.68 -2.15 27.46
N VAL A 171 -9.05 -1.23 28.20
CA VAL A 171 -8.42 -1.52 29.49
C VAL A 171 -9.26 -0.91 30.61
N ILE A 172 -9.93 -1.77 31.37
CA ILE A 172 -10.80 -1.35 32.48
C ILE A 172 -10.03 -1.52 33.80
N LEU A 173 -9.81 -0.40 34.50
CA LEU A 173 -9.12 -0.37 35.79
C LEU A 173 -10.06 -0.87 36.91
N LYS A 174 -9.51 -1.40 38.00
CA LYS A 174 -10.29 -1.69 39.21
C LYS A 174 -10.88 -0.37 39.75
N ASN A 175 -12.20 -0.34 39.93
CA ASN A 175 -12.97 0.87 40.27
C ASN A 175 -12.78 2.03 39.27
N HIS A 176 -12.74 1.75 37.96
CA HIS A 176 -12.45 2.75 36.94
C HIS A 176 -13.29 4.04 37.03
N GLN A 177 -14.61 3.94 37.24
CA GLN A 177 -15.49 5.12 37.43
C GLN A 177 -15.03 6.01 38.61
N LEU A 178 -14.56 5.42 39.71
CA LEU A 178 -14.04 6.18 40.85
C LEU A 178 -12.80 6.98 40.45
N TRP A 179 -11.83 6.34 39.77
CA TRP A 179 -10.63 7.03 39.31
C TRP A 179 -10.92 8.10 38.25
N THR A 180 -11.88 7.86 37.37
CA THR A 180 -12.33 8.83 36.35
C THR A 180 -12.97 10.05 37.01
N ALA A 181 -13.92 9.85 37.92
CA ALA A 181 -14.58 10.93 38.63
C ALA A 181 -13.63 11.67 39.58
N LEU A 182 -12.75 10.94 40.29
CA LEU A 182 -11.79 11.53 41.23
C LEU A 182 -10.76 12.41 40.49
N SER A 183 -10.18 11.93 39.39
CA SER A 183 -9.22 12.73 38.60
C SER A 183 -9.89 13.96 38.01
N LEU A 184 -11.11 13.84 37.44
CA LEU A 184 -11.89 14.96 36.94
C LEU A 184 -12.22 16.01 38.02
N ILE A 185 -12.78 15.58 39.16
CA ILE A 185 -13.17 16.47 40.26
C ILE A 185 -11.93 17.16 40.84
N LEU A 186 -10.84 16.40 41.09
CA LEU A 186 -9.64 16.97 41.69
C LEU A 186 -8.93 17.93 40.74
N SER A 187 -8.93 17.67 39.42
CA SER A 187 -8.44 18.64 38.44
C SER A 187 -9.30 19.92 38.40
N LEU A 188 -10.64 19.82 38.42
CA LEU A 188 -11.51 21.00 38.48
C LEU A 188 -11.34 21.79 39.77
N VAL A 189 -11.11 21.12 40.91
CA VAL A 189 -10.76 21.78 42.18
C VAL A 189 -9.43 22.52 42.04
N THR A 190 -8.39 21.94 41.41
CA THR A 190 -7.14 22.68 41.18
C THR A 190 -7.31 23.90 40.27
N VAL A 191 -8.20 23.87 39.28
CA VAL A 191 -8.53 25.05 38.46
C VAL A 191 -9.13 26.17 39.31
N ILE A 192 -10.06 25.85 40.21
CA ILE A 192 -10.65 26.84 41.14
C ILE A 192 -9.59 27.37 42.10
N LEU A 193 -8.74 26.51 42.68
CA LEU A 193 -7.66 26.94 43.58
C LEU A 193 -6.61 27.82 42.90
N LEU A 194 -6.34 27.60 41.60
CA LEU A 194 -5.46 28.45 40.78
C LEU A 194 -6.05 29.84 40.47
N ALA A 195 -7.35 30.04 40.69
CA ALA A 195 -8.00 31.35 40.58
C ALA A 195 -8.07 32.11 41.91
N ILE A 196 -7.92 31.44 43.06
CA ILE A 196 -8.01 32.09 44.38
C ILE A 196 -6.66 32.74 44.71
N ARG A 197 -6.64 34.08 44.72
CA ARG A 197 -5.39 34.85 44.85
C ARG A 197 -4.59 34.51 46.11
N ASP A 198 -5.26 34.45 47.27
CA ASP A 198 -4.66 34.10 48.57
C ASP A 198 -3.92 32.76 48.57
N VAL A 199 -4.33 31.82 47.71
CA VAL A 199 -3.68 30.51 47.56
C VAL A 199 -2.48 30.60 46.61
N THR A 200 -2.58 31.41 45.56
CA THR A 200 -1.55 31.56 44.51
C THR A 200 -0.44 32.56 44.81
N ASP A 201 -0.63 33.51 45.74
CA ASP A 201 0.42 34.46 46.12
C ASP A 201 1.59 33.78 46.85
N HIS A 202 1.36 32.61 47.44
CA HIS A 202 2.42 31.72 47.90
C HIS A 202 3.09 31.00 46.70
N ALA A 203 4.24 31.51 46.25
CA ALA A 203 4.97 31.00 45.07
C ALA A 203 5.14 29.46 45.03
N VAL A 204 5.46 28.83 46.17
CA VAL A 204 5.59 27.36 46.27
C VAL A 204 4.23 26.67 46.10
N GLY A 205 3.17 27.17 46.73
CA GLY A 205 1.81 26.66 46.59
C GLY A 205 1.29 26.77 45.15
N LYS A 206 1.53 27.90 44.49
CA LYS A 206 1.23 28.13 43.07
C LYS A 206 1.92 27.10 42.15
N ILE A 207 3.22 26.84 42.33
CA ILE A 207 3.95 25.84 41.55
C ILE A 207 3.39 24.43 41.78
N ILE A 208 3.11 24.07 43.04
CA ILE A 208 2.49 22.77 43.39
C ILE A 208 1.11 22.62 42.73
N LEU A 209 0.29 23.69 42.70
CA LEU A 209 -1.02 23.66 42.04
C LEU A 209 -0.93 23.60 40.52
N LEU A 210 0.03 24.27 39.88
CA LEU A 210 0.26 24.17 38.42
C LEU A 210 0.67 22.75 38.02
N ILE A 211 1.62 22.16 38.74
CA ILE A 211 2.06 20.77 38.53
C ILE A 211 0.91 19.80 38.85
N GLY A 212 0.20 20.01 39.96
CA GLY A 212 -0.94 19.20 40.37
C GLY A 212 -2.07 19.20 39.34
N CYS A 213 -2.47 20.38 38.85
CA CYS A 213 -3.48 20.52 37.81
C CYS A 213 -3.07 19.79 36.52
N SER A 214 -1.83 19.99 36.08
CA SER A 214 -1.27 19.34 34.89
C SER A 214 -1.23 17.81 35.04
N LEU A 215 -0.74 17.28 36.17
CA LEU A 215 -0.64 15.83 36.38
C LEU A 215 -2.01 15.17 36.57
N LEU A 216 -2.95 15.82 37.27
CA LEU A 216 -4.28 15.27 37.51
C LEU A 216 -5.15 15.29 36.27
N SER A 217 -5.07 16.36 35.48
CA SER A 217 -5.74 16.44 34.18
C SER A 217 -5.11 15.47 33.17
N GLY A 218 -3.77 15.37 33.14
CA GLY A 218 -3.07 14.38 32.35
C GLY A 218 -3.47 12.94 32.73
N ALA A 219 -3.59 12.64 34.03
CA ALA A 219 -4.08 11.35 34.52
C ALA A 219 -5.55 11.11 34.11
N PHE A 220 -6.43 12.12 34.17
CA PHE A 220 -7.79 12.03 33.65
C PHE A 220 -7.80 11.68 32.15
N GLY A 221 -7.00 12.36 31.31
CA GLY A 221 -6.87 12.07 29.88
C GLY A 221 -6.39 10.64 29.57
N VAL A 222 -5.45 10.11 30.38
CA VAL A 222 -5.02 8.70 30.29
C VAL A 222 -6.15 7.75 30.69
N ILE A 223 -6.76 7.94 31.87
CA ILE A 223 -7.82 7.06 32.39
C ILE A 223 -9.02 7.03 31.42
N PHE A 224 -9.42 8.19 30.92
CA PHE A 224 -10.45 8.35 29.89
C PHE A 224 -10.11 7.52 28.63
N SER A 225 -8.96 7.76 28.01
CA SER A 225 -8.61 7.21 26.69
C SER A 225 -8.19 5.74 26.74
N ILE A 226 -7.65 5.27 27.88
CA ILE A 226 -7.21 3.87 28.02
C ILE A 226 -8.40 2.90 28.06
N ARG A 227 -9.59 3.38 28.43
CA ARG A 227 -10.81 2.58 28.43
C ARG A 227 -11.46 2.42 27.06
N VAL A 228 -11.26 3.36 26.12
CA VAL A 228 -11.90 3.29 24.80
C VAL A 228 -11.26 2.19 23.92
N GLY A 229 -12.03 1.55 23.03
CA GLY A 229 -11.57 0.45 22.18
C GLY A 229 -10.91 0.92 20.87
N GLY A 230 -10.09 0.07 20.26
CA GLY A 230 -9.34 0.33 19.02
C GLY A 230 -10.15 0.89 17.84
N ALA A 231 -11.39 0.43 17.60
CA ALA A 231 -12.24 0.98 16.53
C ALA A 231 -12.98 2.26 16.94
N ASP A 232 -13.18 2.50 18.24
CA ASP A 232 -13.74 3.76 18.74
C ASP A 232 -12.63 4.86 18.88
N MET A 233 -11.36 4.52 18.61
CA MET A 233 -10.23 5.46 18.62
C MET A 233 -10.39 6.64 17.65
N PRO A 234 -10.87 6.49 16.40
CA PRO A 234 -11.05 7.63 15.50
C PRO A 234 -12.06 8.64 16.03
N ILE A 235 -13.17 8.17 16.65
CA ILE A 235 -14.12 9.08 17.33
C ILE A 235 -13.41 9.79 18.49
N THR A 236 -12.60 9.05 19.25
CA THR A 236 -11.84 9.61 20.38
C THR A 236 -10.86 10.70 19.92
N ILE A 237 -10.16 10.49 18.80
CA ILE A 237 -9.24 11.46 18.20
C ILE A 237 -10.01 12.69 17.70
N SER A 238 -11.16 12.51 17.03
CA SER A 238 -12.02 13.62 16.60
C SER A 238 -12.54 14.44 17.80
N LEU A 239 -12.93 13.78 18.89
CA LEU A 239 -13.35 14.44 20.13
C LEU A 239 -12.20 15.21 20.79
N LEU A 240 -11.01 14.61 20.87
CA LEU A 240 -9.82 15.27 21.39
C LEU A 240 -9.36 16.43 20.49
N ASN A 241 -9.65 16.41 19.19
CA ASN A 241 -9.45 17.53 18.27
C ASN A 241 -10.40 18.70 18.58
N SER A 242 -11.67 18.41 18.89
CA SER A 242 -12.58 19.40 19.45
C SER A 242 -12.04 20.01 20.75
N PHE A 243 -11.51 19.17 21.66
CA PHE A 243 -10.92 19.65 22.91
C PHE A 243 -9.65 20.49 22.70
N SER A 244 -8.79 20.19 21.71
CA SER A 244 -7.65 21.06 21.37
C SER A 244 -8.10 22.43 20.88
N GLY A 245 -9.12 22.50 20.01
CA GLY A 245 -9.70 23.77 19.57
C GLY A 245 -10.27 24.58 20.73
N VAL A 246 -11.06 23.94 21.60
CA VAL A 246 -11.61 24.58 22.81
C VAL A 246 -10.50 25.01 23.78
N ALA A 247 -9.46 24.22 23.98
CA ALA A 247 -8.31 24.59 24.81
C ALA A 247 -7.58 25.82 24.25
N GLY A 248 -7.36 25.88 22.94
CA GLY A 248 -6.81 27.04 22.25
C GLY A 248 -7.69 28.27 22.44
N SER A 249 -9.01 28.14 22.27
CA SER A 249 -9.95 29.25 22.48
C SER A 249 -9.92 29.79 23.91
N ILE A 250 -9.85 28.88 24.90
CA ILE A 250 -9.73 29.23 26.32
C ILE A 250 -8.37 29.88 26.63
N ALA A 251 -7.27 29.41 26.04
CA ALA A 251 -5.95 30.03 26.16
C ALA A 251 -5.94 31.45 25.54
N GLY A 252 -6.63 31.64 24.41
CA GLY A 252 -6.87 32.97 23.83
C GLY A 252 -7.65 33.89 24.76
N MET A 253 -8.68 33.39 25.44
CA MET A 253 -9.43 34.18 26.44
C MET A 253 -8.58 34.54 27.66
N ALA A 254 -7.61 33.70 28.03
CA ALA A 254 -6.69 33.95 29.13
C ALA A 254 -5.64 35.02 28.81
N ILE A 255 -5.13 35.05 27.57
CA ILE A 255 -4.14 36.04 27.11
C ILE A 255 -4.82 37.33 26.59
N GLY A 256 -6.12 37.27 26.28
CA GLY A 256 -6.87 38.37 25.68
C GLY A 256 -6.70 38.50 24.16
N ASP A 257 -6.32 37.42 23.47
CA ASP A 257 -6.17 37.41 22.01
C ASP A 257 -7.44 36.91 21.30
N PRO A 258 -8.22 37.79 20.64
CA PRO A 258 -9.41 37.38 19.90
C PRO A 258 -9.13 36.49 18.67
N LEU A 259 -7.92 36.52 18.09
CA LEU A 259 -7.56 35.66 16.96
C LEU A 259 -7.51 34.19 17.40
N LEU A 260 -6.78 33.90 18.47
CA LEU A 260 -6.71 32.57 19.07
C LEU A 260 -8.07 32.12 19.64
N VAL A 261 -8.85 33.02 20.26
CA VAL A 261 -10.23 32.73 20.69
C VAL A 261 -11.08 32.24 19.52
N ALA A 262 -11.06 32.96 18.41
CA ALA A 262 -11.92 32.72 17.26
C ALA A 262 -11.51 31.46 16.48
N ILE A 263 -10.23 31.29 16.16
CA ILE A 263 -9.71 30.09 15.47
C ILE A 263 -9.94 28.85 16.34
N GLY A 264 -9.63 28.91 17.64
CA GLY A 264 -9.90 27.80 18.56
C GLY A 264 -11.38 27.42 18.62
N GLY A 265 -12.27 28.42 18.65
CA GLY A 265 -13.72 28.20 18.63
C GLY A 265 -14.20 27.50 17.35
N VAL A 266 -13.70 27.93 16.18
CA VAL A 266 -14.02 27.31 14.88
C VAL A 266 -13.54 25.85 14.83
N VAL A 267 -12.29 25.57 15.22
CA VAL A 267 -11.74 24.21 15.27
C VAL A 267 -12.51 23.34 16.27
N GLY A 268 -12.82 23.88 17.45
CA GLY A 268 -13.56 23.20 18.51
C GLY A 268 -14.96 22.77 18.06
N ALA A 269 -15.71 23.69 17.46
CA ALA A 269 -17.05 23.42 16.92
C ALA A 269 -17.01 22.43 15.74
N SER A 270 -16.09 22.62 14.79
CA SER A 270 -15.94 21.72 13.64
C SER A 270 -15.58 20.28 14.07
N GLY A 271 -14.66 20.13 15.04
CA GLY A 271 -14.31 18.83 15.59
C GLY A 271 -15.48 18.15 16.31
N LEU A 272 -16.33 18.91 17.01
CA LEU A 272 -17.51 18.36 17.67
C LEU A 272 -18.56 17.86 16.67
N LEU A 273 -18.81 18.63 15.59
CA LEU A 273 -19.72 18.23 14.51
C LEU A 273 -19.22 16.98 13.79
N LEU A 274 -17.93 16.91 13.44
CA LEU A 274 -17.31 15.72 12.86
C LEU A 274 -17.47 14.50 13.78
N THR A 275 -17.22 14.68 15.08
CA THR A 275 -17.40 13.63 16.10
C THR A 275 -18.85 13.13 16.14
N GLN A 276 -19.84 14.02 16.04
CA GLN A 276 -21.26 13.65 16.01
C GLN A 276 -21.64 12.88 14.73
N ILE A 277 -21.12 13.27 13.57
CA ILE A 277 -21.31 12.56 12.30
C ILE A 277 -20.73 11.14 12.39
N MET A 278 -19.49 11.00 12.88
CA MET A 278 -18.85 9.71 13.09
C MET A 278 -19.60 8.83 14.11
N CYS A 279 -20.05 9.42 15.23
CA CYS A 279 -20.91 8.74 16.21
C CYS A 279 -22.19 8.20 15.56
N ARG A 280 -22.88 9.01 14.74
CA ARG A 280 -24.11 8.60 14.04
C ARG A 280 -23.84 7.47 13.04
N ALA A 281 -22.78 7.58 12.25
CA ALA A 281 -22.40 6.55 11.28
C ALA A 281 -22.00 5.22 11.94
N MET A 282 -21.39 5.25 13.13
CA MET A 282 -21.04 4.05 13.91
C MET A 282 -22.18 3.57 14.84
N ASN A 283 -23.36 4.20 14.80
CA ASN A 283 -24.45 4.02 15.78
C ASN A 283 -23.96 3.99 17.24
N ARG A 284 -23.05 4.90 17.57
CA ARG A 284 -22.60 5.16 18.93
C ARG A 284 -23.19 6.47 19.40
N LYS A 285 -23.65 6.52 20.65
CA LYS A 285 -23.93 7.79 21.30
C LYS A 285 -22.63 8.32 21.89
N LEU A 286 -22.32 9.59 21.62
CA LEU A 286 -21.14 10.28 22.18
C LEU A 286 -21.02 10.08 23.71
N PHE A 287 -22.15 10.07 24.41
CA PHE A 287 -22.22 9.86 25.86
C PHE A 287 -21.79 8.45 26.30
N ASP A 288 -22.05 7.41 25.51
CA ASP A 288 -21.63 6.04 25.83
C ASP A 288 -20.12 5.86 25.65
N ILE A 289 -19.52 6.54 24.66
CA ILE A 289 -18.06 6.63 24.48
C ILE A 289 -17.45 7.42 25.65
N LEU A 290 -18.02 8.57 26.01
CA LEU A 290 -17.57 9.40 27.14
C LEU A 290 -17.60 8.65 28.48
N LEU A 291 -18.59 7.78 28.70
CA LEU A 291 -18.69 6.91 29.88
C LEU A 291 -17.86 5.62 29.79
N GLY A 292 -17.11 5.42 28.70
CA GLY A 292 -16.31 4.21 28.44
C GLY A 292 -17.15 2.93 28.35
N LYS A 293 -18.40 3.00 27.90
CA LYS A 293 -19.22 1.83 27.56
C LYS A 293 -18.82 1.31 26.17
N THR A 294 -17.60 0.81 26.07
CA THR A 294 -17.09 0.13 24.87
C THR A 294 -17.82 -1.20 24.63
N SER A 295 -17.89 -1.61 23.36
CA SER A 295 -18.52 -2.85 22.87
C SER A 295 -18.17 -4.14 23.63
N VAL A 296 -17.03 -4.20 24.31
CA VAL A 296 -16.47 -5.41 24.94
C VAL A 296 -16.86 -5.56 26.43
N ALA A 297 -17.75 -4.71 26.95
CA ALA A 297 -18.17 -4.73 28.36
C ALA A 297 -19.18 -5.85 28.69
N SER A 298 -18.68 -7.09 28.74
CA SER A 298 -19.26 -8.22 29.50
C SER A 298 -20.75 -8.54 29.25
N VAL A 299 -21.10 -8.96 28.04
CA VAL A 299 -22.25 -9.84 27.85
C VAL A 299 -21.76 -11.27 28.11
N LYS A 300 -22.29 -11.93 29.16
CA LYS A 300 -22.12 -13.39 29.32
C LYS A 300 -22.73 -14.07 28.07
N PRO A 301 -22.09 -15.09 27.47
CA PRO A 301 -22.72 -15.83 26.39
C PRO A 301 -24.08 -16.34 26.87
N PRO A 302 -25.17 -16.15 26.11
CA PRO A 302 -26.47 -16.68 26.49
C PRO A 302 -26.35 -18.19 26.65
N LYS A 303 -26.74 -18.68 27.83
CA LYS A 303 -26.77 -20.11 28.11
C LYS A 303 -27.75 -20.74 27.12
N LYS A 304 -27.30 -21.72 26.33
CA LYS A 304 -28.18 -22.46 25.39
C LYS A 304 -29.46 -22.87 26.13
N PRO A 305 -30.66 -22.59 25.59
CA PRO A 305 -31.89 -23.16 26.11
C PRO A 305 -31.86 -24.68 25.89
N ASP A 306 -31.80 -25.44 26.98
CA ASP A 306 -32.07 -26.88 26.96
C ASP A 306 -33.56 -27.09 26.70
N THR A 307 -33.95 -27.17 25.42
CA THR A 307 -35.27 -27.64 25.00
C THR A 307 -35.09 -28.63 23.84
N PRO A 308 -35.58 -29.88 23.97
CA PRO A 308 -35.43 -30.89 22.95
C PRO A 308 -36.41 -30.63 21.80
N VAL A 309 -35.90 -30.14 20.67
CA VAL A 309 -36.68 -30.11 19.42
C VAL A 309 -36.45 -31.42 18.69
N VAL A 310 -37.56 -32.11 18.41
CA VAL A 310 -37.60 -33.40 17.72
C VAL A 310 -37.05 -33.22 16.29
N LYS A 311 -36.24 -34.16 15.83
CA LYS A 311 -35.93 -34.30 14.40
C LYS A 311 -37.18 -34.76 13.67
N GLU A 312 -37.90 -33.83 13.04
CA GLU A 312 -38.74 -34.17 11.90
C GLU A 312 -37.86 -34.17 10.64
N ALA A 313 -38.05 -35.18 9.80
CA ALA A 313 -37.27 -35.40 8.59
C ALA A 313 -38.24 -35.51 7.42
N GLU A 314 -38.16 -34.57 6.47
CA GLU A 314 -38.77 -34.60 5.15
C GLU A 314 -38.33 -33.35 4.37
N PRO A 315 -38.24 -33.39 3.02
CA PRO A 315 -37.73 -34.46 2.18
C PRO A 315 -36.48 -34.00 1.37
N GLU A 316 -35.71 -34.96 0.84
CA GLU A 316 -34.61 -34.65 -0.08
C GLU A 316 -35.14 -34.03 -1.39
N VAL A 317 -34.71 -32.80 -1.69
CA VAL A 317 -34.86 -32.16 -3.00
C VAL A 317 -33.58 -32.46 -3.80
N PRO A 318 -33.65 -32.74 -5.12
CA PRO A 318 -32.50 -33.28 -5.85
C PRO A 318 -31.31 -32.32 -5.87
N VAL A 319 -30.11 -32.87 -5.66
CA VAL A 319 -28.84 -32.14 -5.74
C VAL A 319 -28.64 -31.59 -7.15
N THR A 320 -28.91 -30.29 -7.35
CA THR A 320 -28.29 -29.52 -8.42
C THR A 320 -26.79 -29.44 -8.15
N ALA A 321 -25.97 -29.72 -9.16
CA ALA A 321 -24.52 -29.77 -9.01
C ALA A 321 -23.99 -28.44 -8.44
N GLU A 322 -23.37 -28.51 -7.25
CA GLU A 322 -22.73 -27.37 -6.60
C GLU A 322 -21.58 -26.86 -7.49
N MET A 323 -21.79 -25.70 -8.13
CA MET A 323 -20.70 -24.95 -8.74
C MET A 323 -19.75 -24.48 -7.64
N SER A 324 -18.44 -24.58 -7.87
CA SER A 324 -17.47 -24.06 -6.90
C SER A 324 -17.63 -22.54 -6.75
N PRO A 325 -17.32 -21.93 -5.59
CA PRO A 325 -17.46 -20.49 -5.37
C PRO A 325 -16.75 -19.66 -6.45
N GLU A 326 -15.60 -20.15 -6.95
CA GLU A 326 -14.82 -19.54 -8.01
C GLU A 326 -15.56 -19.55 -9.36
N ALA A 327 -16.25 -20.64 -9.70
CA ALA A 327 -17.03 -20.78 -10.92
C ALA A 327 -18.30 -19.91 -10.87
N SER A 328 -18.98 -19.86 -9.73
CA SER A 328 -20.14 -19.00 -9.50
C SER A 328 -19.77 -17.52 -9.64
N CYS A 329 -18.62 -17.09 -9.08
CA CYS A 329 -18.12 -15.72 -9.25
C CYS A 329 -17.95 -15.34 -10.73
N GLY A 330 -17.33 -16.21 -11.53
CA GLY A 330 -17.08 -15.94 -12.95
C GLY A 330 -18.36 -15.86 -13.79
N CYS A 331 -19.33 -16.72 -13.50
CA CYS A 331 -20.63 -16.75 -14.14
C CYS A 331 -21.43 -15.47 -13.82
N TRP A 332 -21.65 -15.17 -12.53
CA TRP A 332 -22.47 -14.03 -12.10
C TRP A 332 -21.89 -12.69 -12.56
N LEU A 333 -20.56 -12.53 -12.58
CA LEU A 333 -19.94 -11.28 -13.04
C LEU A 333 -20.08 -11.04 -14.54
N ARG A 334 -20.22 -12.10 -15.37
CA ARG A 334 -20.50 -11.91 -16.80
C ARG A 334 -21.95 -11.50 -17.04
N ASP A 335 -22.89 -12.18 -16.39
CA ASP A 335 -24.32 -11.93 -16.59
C ASP A 335 -24.78 -10.61 -15.95
N ALA A 336 -23.96 -9.99 -15.09
CA ALA A 336 -24.20 -8.69 -14.52
C ALA A 336 -24.08 -7.53 -15.54
N GLU A 337 -25.07 -6.65 -15.55
CA GLU A 337 -24.98 -5.31 -16.16
C GLU A 337 -24.53 -4.26 -15.13
N SER A 338 -24.83 -4.51 -13.84
CA SER A 338 -24.59 -3.60 -12.72
C SER A 338 -23.79 -4.26 -11.59
N VAL A 339 -22.70 -3.62 -11.16
CA VAL A 339 -21.78 -4.14 -10.12
C VAL A 339 -21.48 -3.09 -9.06
N ILE A 340 -21.79 -3.40 -7.80
CA ILE A 340 -21.42 -2.55 -6.66
C ILE A 340 -20.27 -3.19 -5.88
N ILE A 341 -19.14 -2.49 -5.79
CA ILE A 341 -17.97 -2.90 -5.01
C ILE A 341 -18.01 -2.26 -3.62
N VAL A 342 -17.88 -3.08 -2.58
CA VAL A 342 -17.93 -2.70 -1.16
C VAL A 342 -16.57 -2.93 -0.51
N PRO A 343 -15.69 -1.91 -0.46
CA PRO A 343 -14.35 -2.01 0.11
C PRO A 343 -14.36 -1.96 1.64
N GLY A 344 -13.49 -2.75 2.27
CA GLY A 344 -13.33 -2.82 3.73
C GLY A 344 -11.86 -2.84 4.19
N TYR A 345 -11.65 -2.97 5.50
CA TYR A 345 -10.30 -2.91 6.07
C TYR A 345 -9.39 -4.07 5.62
N GLY A 346 -9.94 -5.23 5.26
CA GLY A 346 -9.16 -6.33 4.69
C GLY A 346 -8.49 -5.97 3.37
N MET A 347 -9.15 -5.19 2.49
CA MET A 347 -8.55 -4.66 1.26
C MET A 347 -7.28 -3.83 1.56
N ALA A 348 -7.33 -3.00 2.61
CA ALA A 348 -6.22 -2.17 3.05
C ALA A 348 -5.08 -2.98 3.69
N LEU A 349 -5.38 -4.06 4.41
CA LEU A 349 -4.37 -4.98 4.95
C LEU A 349 -3.62 -5.72 3.85
N SER A 350 -4.34 -6.25 2.86
CA SER A 350 -3.78 -7.00 1.72
C SER A 350 -3.15 -6.12 0.64
N GLN A 351 -3.23 -4.79 0.79
CA GLN A 351 -2.81 -3.81 -0.24
C GLN A 351 -3.41 -4.12 -1.62
N ALA A 352 -4.71 -4.42 -1.63
CA ALA A 352 -5.43 -4.91 -2.80
C ALA A 352 -6.02 -3.79 -3.67
N GLN A 353 -5.89 -2.52 -3.29
CA GLN A 353 -6.53 -1.39 -3.98
C GLN A 353 -6.22 -1.31 -5.48
N SER A 354 -4.99 -1.64 -5.90
CA SER A 354 -4.60 -1.66 -7.32
C SER A 354 -5.30 -2.78 -8.12
N ILE A 355 -5.55 -3.93 -7.50
CA ILE A 355 -6.30 -5.03 -8.13
C ILE A 355 -7.79 -4.71 -8.19
N VAL A 356 -8.32 -3.99 -7.19
CA VAL A 356 -9.69 -3.47 -7.23
C VAL A 356 -9.89 -2.47 -8.38
N LYS A 357 -8.91 -1.57 -8.61
CA LYS A 357 -8.90 -0.69 -9.79
C LYS A 357 -8.84 -1.49 -11.10
N GLN A 358 -8.06 -2.57 -11.13
CA GLN A 358 -7.95 -3.42 -12.32
C GLN A 358 -9.26 -4.16 -12.61
N LEU A 359 -9.87 -4.80 -11.61
CA LEU A 359 -11.18 -5.47 -11.72
C LEU A 359 -12.28 -4.49 -12.19
N MET A 360 -12.35 -3.29 -11.59
CA MET A 360 -13.23 -2.22 -12.05
C MET A 360 -13.02 -1.91 -13.54
N THR A 361 -11.77 -1.76 -13.97
CA THR A 361 -11.45 -1.40 -15.35
C THR A 361 -11.79 -2.53 -16.33
N GLU A 362 -11.64 -3.79 -15.94
CA GLU A 362 -12.00 -4.96 -16.76
C GLU A 362 -13.53 -5.13 -16.87
N LEU A 363 -14.28 -4.91 -15.79
CA LEU A 363 -15.75 -4.93 -15.82
C LEU A 363 -16.32 -3.77 -16.65
N GLU A 364 -15.74 -2.57 -16.56
CA GLU A 364 -16.13 -1.40 -17.38
C GLU A 364 -15.79 -1.58 -18.86
N ALA A 365 -14.74 -2.34 -19.19
CA ALA A 365 -14.40 -2.67 -20.58
C ALA A 365 -15.45 -3.59 -21.24
N GLU A 366 -16.12 -4.45 -20.46
CA GLU A 366 -17.32 -5.19 -20.89
C GLU A 366 -18.61 -4.35 -20.85
N GLY A 367 -18.53 -3.04 -20.60
CA GLY A 367 -19.67 -2.12 -20.61
C GLY A 367 -20.54 -2.15 -19.35
N LYS A 368 -20.08 -2.75 -18.25
CA LYS A 368 -20.83 -2.87 -16.99
C LYS A 368 -20.76 -1.59 -16.17
N ASP A 369 -21.87 -1.22 -15.51
CA ASP A 369 -21.89 -0.08 -14.59
C ASP A 369 -21.27 -0.47 -13.24
N VAL A 370 -20.03 -0.02 -13.00
CA VAL A 370 -19.30 -0.26 -11.76
C VAL A 370 -19.36 0.97 -10.85
N LYS A 371 -19.90 0.77 -9.64
CA LYS A 371 -19.95 1.77 -8.55
C LYS A 371 -19.26 1.25 -7.31
N PHE A 372 -18.74 2.15 -6.47
CA PHE A 372 -18.20 1.83 -5.16
C PHE A 372 -19.13 2.34 -4.07
N ALA A 373 -19.61 1.45 -3.22
CA ALA A 373 -20.41 1.83 -2.06
C ALA A 373 -19.52 1.91 -0.81
N ILE A 374 -19.25 3.13 -0.37
CA ILE A 374 -18.40 3.41 0.78
C ILE A 374 -19.25 3.51 2.04
N HIS A 375 -19.01 2.59 2.98
CA HIS A 375 -19.55 2.73 4.33
C HIS A 375 -18.72 3.77 5.10
N PRO A 376 -19.31 4.79 5.77
CA PRO A 376 -18.55 5.90 6.36
C PRO A 376 -17.56 5.52 7.48
N VAL A 377 -17.65 4.28 7.95
CA VAL A 377 -16.83 3.69 9.03
C VAL A 377 -15.93 2.55 8.54
N ALA A 378 -15.90 2.30 7.22
CA ALA A 378 -15.01 1.30 6.63
C ALA A 378 -13.53 1.69 6.81
N GLY A 379 -12.74 0.75 7.35
CA GLY A 379 -11.32 0.96 7.63
C GLY A 379 -11.02 1.33 9.08
N ARG A 380 -10.03 2.21 9.28
CA ARG A 380 -9.58 2.69 10.61
C ARG A 380 -9.59 4.22 10.79
N MET A 381 -10.20 4.94 9.85
CA MET A 381 -10.47 6.38 9.95
C MET A 381 -11.65 6.76 9.05
N PRO A 382 -12.32 7.89 9.31
CA PRO A 382 -13.20 8.52 8.32
C PRO A 382 -12.46 8.68 6.98
N GLY A 383 -13.12 8.32 5.89
CA GLY A 383 -12.55 8.46 4.54
C GLY A 383 -11.41 7.49 4.20
N HIS A 384 -11.12 6.47 5.02
CA HIS A 384 -9.98 5.55 4.78
C HIS A 384 -10.05 4.91 3.39
N MET A 385 -11.24 4.40 2.99
CA MET A 385 -11.42 3.78 1.68
C MET A 385 -11.32 4.80 0.55
N ASN A 386 -11.94 5.99 0.69
CA ASN A 386 -11.89 7.05 -0.32
C ASN A 386 -10.45 7.47 -0.63
N VAL A 387 -9.58 7.53 0.39
CA VAL A 387 -8.14 7.83 0.23
C VAL A 387 -7.41 6.71 -0.51
N LEU A 388 -7.60 5.44 -0.13
CA LEU A 388 -6.90 4.31 -0.78
C LEU A 388 -7.37 4.03 -2.21
N LEU A 389 -8.63 4.34 -2.54
CA LEU A 389 -9.15 4.22 -3.90
C LEU A 389 -8.70 5.40 -4.77
N ALA A 390 -8.58 6.61 -4.20
CA ALA A 390 -7.97 7.75 -4.87
C ALA A 390 -6.46 7.57 -5.11
N GLU A 391 -5.74 6.85 -4.23
CA GLU A 391 -4.32 6.49 -4.39
C GLU A 391 -4.06 5.63 -5.65
N VAL A 392 -5.10 4.97 -6.19
CA VAL A 392 -5.05 4.17 -7.42
C VAL A 392 -5.95 4.72 -8.54
N ASP A 393 -6.19 6.03 -8.52
CA ASP A 393 -6.94 6.77 -9.55
C ASP A 393 -8.34 6.20 -9.85
N ILE A 394 -9.08 5.80 -8.81
CA ILE A 394 -10.52 5.55 -8.94
C ILE A 394 -11.26 6.91 -8.90
N PRO A 395 -12.05 7.26 -9.94
CA PRO A 395 -12.76 8.54 -10.00
C PRO A 395 -13.75 8.72 -8.85
N TYR A 396 -13.79 9.93 -8.28
CA TYR A 396 -14.64 10.25 -7.12
C TYR A 396 -16.14 10.17 -7.42
N ASP A 397 -16.56 10.38 -8.67
CA ASP A 397 -17.93 10.22 -9.16
C ASP A 397 -18.43 8.77 -9.12
N LYS A 398 -17.52 7.80 -8.94
CA LYS A 398 -17.84 6.39 -8.71
C LYS A 398 -17.82 6.00 -7.23
N LEU A 399 -17.43 6.91 -6.32
CA LEU A 399 -17.37 6.68 -4.88
C LEU A 399 -18.63 7.23 -4.21
N TYR A 400 -19.64 6.38 -4.05
CA TYR A 400 -20.92 6.75 -3.43
C TYR A 400 -20.88 6.49 -1.92
N GLU A 401 -21.43 7.41 -1.14
CA GLU A 401 -21.64 7.20 0.29
C GLU A 401 -22.88 6.31 0.51
N MET A 402 -22.86 5.47 1.55
CA MET A 402 -23.93 4.52 1.91
C MET A 402 -25.37 5.08 1.82
N GLN A 403 -25.59 6.36 2.15
CA GLN A 403 -26.94 6.97 2.09
C GLN A 403 -27.48 7.16 0.67
N ASP A 404 -26.59 7.34 -0.30
CA ASP A 404 -26.96 7.64 -1.69
C ASP A 404 -27.11 6.36 -2.53
N ILE A 405 -26.47 5.26 -2.11
CA ILE A 405 -26.40 3.99 -2.86
C ILE A 405 -27.18 2.82 -2.24
N ASN A 406 -27.61 2.90 -0.98
CA ASN A 406 -28.28 1.76 -0.32
C ASN A 406 -29.57 1.29 -1.02
N ASP A 407 -30.32 2.20 -1.63
CA ASP A 407 -31.54 1.83 -2.36
C ASP A 407 -31.23 1.11 -3.69
N GLU A 408 -30.08 1.37 -4.31
CA GLU A 408 -29.67 0.75 -5.58
C GLU A 408 -29.29 -0.73 -5.47
N PHE A 409 -28.94 -1.22 -4.26
CA PHE A 409 -28.60 -2.63 -4.07
C PHE A 409 -29.71 -3.59 -4.51
N LYS A 410 -30.99 -3.18 -4.48
CA LYS A 410 -32.13 -4.02 -4.89
C LYS A 410 -32.16 -4.30 -6.39
N ASP A 411 -31.66 -3.34 -7.18
CA ASP A 411 -31.63 -3.40 -8.64
C ASP A 411 -30.27 -3.92 -9.17
N THR A 412 -29.27 -4.03 -8.29
CA THR A 412 -27.90 -4.47 -8.60
C THR A 412 -27.78 -5.98 -8.83
N ASP A 413 -27.08 -6.38 -9.89
CA ASP A 413 -26.85 -7.78 -10.23
C ASP A 413 -25.84 -8.45 -9.30
N VAL A 414 -24.66 -7.86 -9.13
CA VAL A 414 -23.59 -8.41 -8.26
C VAL A 414 -23.05 -7.35 -7.30
N ALA A 415 -23.09 -7.66 -6.00
CA ALA A 415 -22.33 -6.93 -4.99
C ALA A 415 -21.02 -7.68 -4.66
N ILE A 416 -19.88 -6.99 -4.68
CA ILE A 416 -18.55 -7.56 -4.36
C ILE A 416 -18.04 -6.95 -3.05
N VAL A 417 -18.08 -7.71 -1.96
CA VAL A 417 -17.61 -7.30 -0.63
C VAL A 417 -16.15 -7.69 -0.45
N ILE A 418 -15.27 -6.71 -0.22
CA ILE A 418 -13.81 -6.91 -0.22
C ILE A 418 -13.22 -6.52 1.15
N GLY A 419 -12.96 -7.51 2.01
CA GLY A 419 -12.35 -7.27 3.32
C GLY A 419 -13.26 -6.54 4.32
N ALA A 420 -14.58 -6.64 4.14
CA ALA A 420 -15.61 -6.03 4.98
C ALA A 420 -16.45 -7.09 5.69
N ASN A 421 -16.75 -6.88 6.97
CA ASN A 421 -17.57 -7.79 7.78
C ASN A 421 -18.66 -7.00 8.54
N ASP A 422 -18.29 -6.27 9.60
CA ASP A 422 -19.28 -5.56 10.45
C ASP A 422 -20.16 -4.58 9.66
N VAL A 423 -19.60 -3.88 8.66
CA VAL A 423 -20.28 -2.84 7.87
C VAL A 423 -21.30 -3.35 6.84
N VAL A 424 -21.36 -4.68 6.64
CA VAL A 424 -22.32 -5.37 5.78
C VAL A 424 -23.17 -6.39 6.55
N ASN A 425 -23.03 -6.48 7.88
CA ASN A 425 -23.60 -7.56 8.69
C ASN A 425 -25.10 -7.34 8.99
N PRO A 426 -26.03 -8.14 8.44
CA PRO A 426 -27.48 -7.96 8.62
C PRO A 426 -27.95 -8.11 10.08
N ALA A 427 -27.14 -8.71 10.97
CA ALA A 427 -27.43 -8.76 12.40
C ALA A 427 -27.52 -7.36 13.03
N ALA A 428 -26.99 -6.32 12.40
CA ALA A 428 -27.22 -4.93 12.81
C ALA A 428 -28.72 -4.55 12.79
N ASN A 429 -29.50 -5.07 11.85
CA ASN A 429 -30.92 -4.77 11.72
C ASN A 429 -31.82 -5.66 12.61
N THR A 430 -31.38 -6.87 12.94
CA THR A 430 -32.23 -7.91 13.55
C THR A 430 -31.82 -8.34 14.97
N ALA A 431 -30.53 -8.36 15.29
CA ALA A 431 -30.01 -8.98 16.51
C ALA A 431 -29.98 -8.01 17.71
N THR A 432 -31.15 -7.78 18.31
CA THR A 432 -31.33 -6.90 19.49
C THR A 432 -30.34 -7.22 20.61
N GLY A 433 -29.59 -6.21 21.07
CA GLY A 433 -28.64 -6.34 22.18
C GLY A 433 -27.20 -6.70 21.78
N THR A 434 -26.92 -6.88 20.49
CA THR A 434 -25.55 -6.97 19.98
C THR A 434 -24.87 -5.58 19.92
N PRO A 435 -23.52 -5.49 19.95
CA PRO A 435 -22.80 -4.23 19.82
C PRO A 435 -23.03 -3.45 18.52
N ILE A 436 -23.62 -4.06 17.49
CA ILE A 436 -23.93 -3.48 16.17
C ILE A 436 -25.43 -3.22 15.95
N TYR A 437 -26.31 -3.56 16.92
CA TYR A 437 -27.75 -3.41 16.72
C TYR A 437 -28.16 -1.94 16.51
N GLY A 438 -28.85 -1.66 15.40
CA GLY A 438 -29.21 -0.33 14.90
C GLY A 438 -28.10 0.41 14.16
N MET A 439 -26.95 -0.23 13.89
CA MET A 439 -25.92 0.33 13.03
C MET A 439 -26.44 0.39 11.60
N PRO A 440 -26.39 1.55 10.92
CA PRO A 440 -26.51 1.59 9.48
C PRO A 440 -25.49 0.63 8.87
N ILE A 441 -25.89 -0.12 7.86
CA ILE A 441 -25.02 -1.02 7.10
C ILE A 441 -25.24 -0.77 5.61
N LEU A 442 -24.32 -1.26 4.79
CA LEU A 442 -24.60 -1.43 3.36
C LEU A 442 -25.50 -2.67 3.21
N ASP A 443 -26.68 -2.49 2.61
CA ASP A 443 -27.72 -3.53 2.49
C ASP A 443 -27.41 -4.52 1.34
N VAL A 444 -26.18 -5.04 1.30
CA VAL A 444 -25.64 -5.91 0.24
C VAL A 444 -26.41 -7.22 0.06
N GLU A 445 -27.16 -7.65 1.08
CA GLU A 445 -28.05 -8.81 1.01
C GLU A 445 -29.19 -8.63 -0.02
N HIS A 446 -29.48 -7.39 -0.44
CA HIS A 446 -30.52 -7.08 -1.42
C HIS A 446 -30.09 -7.22 -2.89
N ALA A 447 -28.79 -7.26 -3.20
CA ALA A 447 -28.28 -7.55 -4.55
C ALA A 447 -28.73 -8.93 -5.05
N LYS A 448 -28.80 -9.16 -6.37
CA LYS A 448 -29.22 -10.48 -6.91
C LYS A 448 -28.23 -11.58 -6.52
N HIS A 449 -26.93 -11.30 -6.64
CA HIS A 449 -25.83 -12.16 -6.20
C HIS A 449 -24.80 -11.39 -5.36
N LEU A 450 -24.10 -12.11 -4.48
CA LEU A 450 -23.14 -11.55 -3.53
C LEU A 450 -21.82 -12.33 -3.55
N ILE A 451 -20.71 -11.64 -3.81
CA ILE A 451 -19.35 -12.22 -3.74
C ILE A 451 -18.65 -11.62 -2.53
N ILE A 452 -18.14 -12.45 -1.62
CA ILE A 452 -17.49 -11.99 -0.38
C ILE A 452 -16.05 -12.49 -0.32
N CYS A 453 -15.09 -11.56 -0.41
CA CYS A 453 -13.65 -11.80 -0.29
C CYS A 453 -13.17 -11.45 1.14
N ASN A 454 -13.09 -12.44 2.03
CA ASN A 454 -12.67 -12.25 3.42
C ASN A 454 -11.67 -13.34 3.86
N PHE A 455 -10.80 -13.03 4.83
CA PHE A 455 -9.74 -13.95 5.24
C PHE A 455 -10.27 -15.26 5.86
N ASP A 456 -11.32 -15.15 6.68
CA ASP A 456 -11.96 -16.26 7.38
C ASP A 456 -13.44 -15.95 7.63
N LYS A 457 -14.16 -16.90 8.27
CA LYS A 457 -15.55 -16.72 8.71
C LYS A 457 -15.68 -16.09 10.11
N LEU A 458 -14.58 -15.63 10.73
CA LEU A 458 -14.63 -15.16 12.12
C LEU A 458 -15.34 -13.79 12.21
N PRO A 459 -15.91 -13.46 13.39
CA PRO A 459 -16.44 -12.13 13.65
C PRO A 459 -15.46 -11.00 13.34
N GLY A 460 -16.00 -9.88 12.86
CA GLY A 460 -15.24 -8.65 12.66
C GLY A 460 -14.84 -7.98 13.99
N TYR A 461 -14.56 -6.68 13.94
CA TYR A 461 -14.13 -5.94 15.13
C TYR A 461 -15.18 -5.98 16.25
N ALA A 462 -16.47 -5.99 15.89
CA ALA A 462 -17.56 -6.02 16.85
C ALA A 462 -17.70 -7.33 17.64
N GLY A 463 -17.08 -8.43 17.19
CA GLY A 463 -17.20 -9.74 17.85
C GLY A 463 -18.59 -10.37 17.72
N VAL A 464 -19.33 -10.03 16.65
CA VAL A 464 -20.64 -10.59 16.31
C VAL A 464 -20.51 -11.43 15.03
N ASP A 465 -21.07 -12.63 15.04
CA ASP A 465 -21.13 -13.50 13.85
C ASP A 465 -21.93 -12.83 12.72
N ASN A 466 -21.64 -13.18 11.47
CA ASN A 466 -22.30 -12.60 10.30
C ASN A 466 -23.24 -13.61 9.63
N PRO A 467 -24.58 -13.36 9.60
CA PRO A 467 -25.55 -14.23 8.95
C PRO A 467 -25.30 -14.47 7.45
N LEU A 468 -24.51 -13.63 6.79
CA LEU A 468 -24.08 -13.83 5.40
C LEU A 468 -23.14 -15.04 5.21
N TYR A 469 -22.57 -15.61 6.28
CA TYR A 469 -21.64 -16.75 6.21
C TYR A 469 -22.27 -18.09 6.61
N GLU A 470 -23.56 -18.10 6.95
CA GLU A 470 -24.32 -19.30 7.29
C GLU A 470 -24.47 -20.22 6.07
N ALA A 471 -24.39 -21.54 6.29
CA ALA A 471 -24.50 -22.54 5.24
C ALA A 471 -25.94 -22.63 4.69
N GLY A 472 -26.09 -23.04 3.41
CA GLY A 472 -27.40 -23.04 2.74
C GLY A 472 -27.80 -21.68 2.16
N ARG A 473 -26.80 -20.82 1.93
CA ARG A 473 -26.93 -19.56 1.16
C ARG A 473 -26.02 -19.53 -0.07
N GLU A 474 -25.37 -20.65 -0.40
CA GLU A 474 -24.42 -20.77 -1.51
C GLU A 474 -25.05 -20.46 -2.89
N ASP A 475 -26.36 -20.68 -3.07
CA ASP A 475 -27.11 -20.33 -4.29
C ASP A 475 -27.04 -18.83 -4.65
N LYS A 476 -26.80 -17.97 -3.66
CA LYS A 476 -26.78 -16.50 -3.77
C LYS A 476 -25.44 -15.89 -3.37
N ILE A 477 -24.68 -16.55 -2.49
CA ILE A 477 -23.47 -16.00 -1.86
C ILE A 477 -22.25 -16.87 -2.18
N ALA A 478 -21.32 -16.34 -2.97
CA ALA A 478 -20.01 -16.94 -3.20
C ALA A 478 -19.01 -16.41 -2.17
N LEU A 479 -18.63 -17.26 -1.22
CA LEU A 479 -17.72 -16.90 -0.13
C LEU A 479 -16.28 -17.32 -0.45
N MET A 480 -15.48 -16.34 -0.88
CA MET A 480 -14.09 -16.48 -1.26
C MET A 480 -13.19 -16.25 -0.04
N LEU A 481 -12.69 -17.34 0.56
CA LEU A 481 -11.85 -17.29 1.75
C LEU A 481 -10.36 -17.13 1.43
N GLY A 482 -9.69 -16.22 2.14
CA GLY A 482 -8.24 -16.01 2.06
C GLY A 482 -7.84 -14.54 1.96
N ASP A 483 -6.58 -14.28 1.61
CA ASP A 483 -6.10 -12.91 1.40
C ASP A 483 -6.91 -12.20 0.31
N ALA A 484 -7.30 -10.94 0.55
CA ALA A 484 -8.18 -10.20 -0.36
C ALA A 484 -7.55 -9.97 -1.74
N LYS A 485 -6.23 -9.82 -1.82
CA LYS A 485 -5.50 -9.68 -3.08
C LYS A 485 -5.46 -11.01 -3.84
N ALA A 486 -5.29 -12.14 -3.13
CA ALA A 486 -5.31 -13.47 -3.75
C ALA A 486 -6.71 -13.84 -4.28
N THR A 487 -7.76 -13.65 -3.48
CA THR A 487 -9.14 -13.96 -3.85
C THR A 487 -9.65 -13.12 -5.01
N LEU A 488 -9.32 -11.82 -5.08
CA LEU A 488 -9.62 -10.98 -6.24
C LEU A 488 -8.93 -11.46 -7.53
N ASN A 489 -7.65 -11.87 -7.46
CA ASN A 489 -6.97 -12.47 -8.61
C ASN A 489 -7.68 -13.76 -9.09
N THR A 490 -8.18 -14.58 -8.18
CA THR A 490 -8.97 -15.77 -8.53
C THR A 490 -10.29 -15.39 -9.21
N ILE A 491 -11.02 -14.40 -8.68
CA ILE A 491 -12.27 -13.90 -9.28
C ILE A 491 -12.02 -13.38 -10.70
N MET A 492 -10.99 -12.55 -10.89
CA MET A 492 -10.62 -12.05 -12.22
C MET A 492 -10.27 -13.19 -13.18
N LYS A 493 -9.51 -14.19 -12.72
CA LYS A 493 -9.23 -15.40 -13.51
C LYS A 493 -10.50 -16.15 -13.88
N SER A 494 -11.45 -16.35 -12.96
CA SER A 494 -12.73 -17.00 -13.27
C SER A 494 -13.59 -16.22 -14.26
N PHE A 495 -13.71 -14.91 -14.05
CA PHE A 495 -14.43 -13.99 -14.93
C PHE A 495 -13.90 -14.04 -16.36
N ARG A 496 -12.57 -14.09 -16.52
CA ARG A 496 -11.91 -14.26 -17.82
C ARG A 496 -12.05 -15.70 -18.38
N ALA A 497 -11.79 -16.72 -17.57
CA ALA A 497 -11.72 -18.13 -18.00
C ALA A 497 -13.07 -18.67 -18.51
N ALA A 498 -14.19 -18.26 -17.91
CA ALA A 498 -15.51 -18.67 -18.38
C ALA A 498 -15.83 -18.11 -19.79
N GLY A 499 -15.02 -17.20 -20.35
CA GLY A 499 -15.25 -16.59 -21.67
C GLY A 499 -14.82 -17.48 -22.84
N VAL A 500 -14.23 -18.64 -22.54
CA VAL A 500 -13.62 -19.54 -23.53
C VAL A 500 -14.54 -20.72 -23.92
N GLU A 501 -15.62 -20.98 -23.16
CA GLU A 501 -16.56 -22.09 -23.42
C GLU A 501 -17.61 -21.78 -24.51
N ALA A 502 -17.16 -21.27 -25.66
CA ALA A 502 -17.98 -21.12 -26.87
C ALA A 502 -17.19 -21.29 -28.18
N ALA A 503 -16.14 -22.12 -28.19
CA ALA A 503 -15.40 -22.49 -29.40
C ALA A 503 -15.43 -24.02 -29.63
N VAL A 504 -16.21 -24.40 -30.64
CA VAL A 504 -16.36 -25.71 -31.29
C VAL A 504 -15.17 -26.67 -31.09
N THR A 505 -15.46 -27.90 -30.65
CA THR A 505 -14.61 -29.07 -30.92
C THR A 505 -14.92 -29.65 -32.31
N PRO A 506 -13.96 -29.64 -33.26
CA PRO A 506 -14.00 -30.54 -34.40
C PRO A 506 -13.12 -31.79 -34.16
N ASP A 507 -13.37 -32.81 -34.97
CA ASP A 507 -12.80 -34.15 -34.85
C ASP A 507 -11.27 -34.24 -34.91
N ALA A 508 -10.74 -35.32 -34.32
CA ALA A 508 -9.36 -35.73 -34.48
C ALA A 508 -9.01 -36.06 -35.95
N LYS A 509 -8.09 -35.27 -36.53
CA LYS A 509 -7.16 -35.63 -37.63
C LYS A 509 -6.10 -34.54 -37.81
N ASP A 510 -4.84 -34.94 -37.77
CA ASP A 510 -3.63 -34.25 -38.28
C ASP A 510 -3.67 -32.72 -38.37
N ALA A 511 -3.45 -32.04 -37.24
CA ALA A 511 -3.13 -30.61 -37.20
C ALA A 511 -2.07 -30.33 -36.12
N SER A 512 -0.99 -29.63 -36.48
CA SER A 512 0.00 -29.11 -35.55
C SER A 512 -0.62 -28.01 -34.69
N THR A 513 -0.59 -28.16 -33.36
CA THR A 513 -1.17 -27.14 -32.46
C THR A 513 -0.35 -25.83 -32.50
N PRO A 514 -0.95 -24.67 -32.18
CA PRO A 514 -0.26 -23.37 -32.25
C PRO A 514 1.04 -23.33 -31.45
N GLU A 515 1.11 -24.04 -30.32
CA GLU A 515 2.31 -24.14 -29.48
C GLU A 515 3.47 -24.84 -30.21
N MET A 516 3.17 -25.87 -31.01
CA MET A 516 4.18 -26.60 -31.80
C MET A 516 4.67 -25.76 -32.99
N LEU A 517 3.77 -25.02 -33.64
CA LEU A 517 4.12 -24.07 -34.72
C LEU A 517 5.05 -22.96 -34.20
N CYS A 518 4.76 -22.38 -33.04
CA CYS A 518 5.62 -21.36 -32.42
C CYS A 518 7.05 -21.87 -32.20
N GLY A 519 7.21 -23.09 -31.69
CA GLY A 519 8.53 -23.70 -31.47
C GLY A 519 9.30 -23.89 -32.77
N SER A 520 8.69 -24.49 -33.79
CA SER A 520 9.36 -24.74 -35.07
C SER A 520 9.72 -23.46 -35.81
N TRP A 521 8.84 -22.45 -35.84
CA TRP A 521 9.13 -21.17 -36.47
C TRP A 521 10.26 -20.40 -35.78
N LEU A 522 10.30 -20.40 -34.45
CA LEU A 522 11.39 -19.74 -33.71
C LEU A 522 12.72 -20.47 -33.86
N ARG A 523 12.73 -21.80 -33.91
CA ARG A 523 13.95 -22.58 -34.20
C ARG A 523 14.51 -22.23 -35.58
N ASP A 524 13.66 -22.22 -36.60
CA ASP A 524 14.06 -22.06 -38.00
C ASP A 524 14.26 -20.58 -38.42
N ALA A 525 14.12 -19.63 -37.49
CA ALA A 525 14.33 -18.19 -37.70
C ALA A 525 15.78 -17.75 -37.46
N GLU A 526 16.28 -16.84 -38.31
CA GLU A 526 17.53 -16.09 -38.07
C GLU A 526 17.24 -14.70 -37.48
N SER A 527 16.08 -14.12 -37.79
CA SER A 527 15.66 -12.77 -37.41
C SER A 527 14.31 -12.74 -36.67
N VAL A 528 14.27 -12.06 -35.52
CA VAL A 528 13.06 -11.97 -34.68
C VAL A 528 12.79 -10.53 -34.24
N ILE A 529 11.58 -10.03 -34.49
CA ILE A 529 11.11 -8.73 -33.97
C ILE A 529 10.04 -8.95 -32.90
N ILE A 530 10.27 -8.42 -31.70
CA ILE A 530 9.34 -8.46 -30.59
C ILE A 530 8.59 -7.12 -30.48
N VAL A 531 7.26 -7.17 -30.45
CA VAL A 531 6.36 -6.01 -30.33
C VAL A 531 5.69 -6.03 -28.94
N PRO A 532 6.19 -5.26 -27.97
CA PRO A 532 5.59 -5.14 -26.65
C PRO A 532 4.34 -4.25 -26.70
N GLY A 533 3.28 -4.67 -26.02
CA GLY A 533 2.03 -3.93 -25.86
C GLY A 533 1.53 -3.91 -24.42
N TYR A 534 0.39 -3.26 -24.21
CA TYR A 534 -0.13 -3.03 -22.86
C TYR A 534 -0.51 -4.33 -22.11
N GLY A 535 -0.86 -5.42 -22.81
CA GLY A 535 -1.09 -6.73 -22.20
C GLY A 535 0.18 -7.35 -21.56
N MET A 536 1.38 -7.03 -22.06
CA MET A 536 2.65 -7.38 -21.42
C MET A 536 2.78 -6.69 -20.05
N ALA A 537 2.39 -5.41 -19.97
CA ALA A 537 2.43 -4.62 -18.75
C ALA A 537 1.40 -5.13 -17.71
N LEU A 538 0.17 -5.42 -18.16
CA LEU A 538 -0.90 -5.94 -17.30
C LEU A 538 -0.57 -7.29 -16.64
N SER A 539 0.18 -8.15 -17.35
CA SER A 539 0.59 -9.48 -16.88
C SER A 539 1.95 -9.48 -16.14
N GLN A 540 2.61 -8.32 -16.05
CA GLN A 540 3.98 -8.17 -15.57
C GLN A 540 4.95 -9.17 -16.24
N ALA A 541 4.85 -9.27 -17.57
CA ALA A 541 5.58 -10.23 -18.38
C ALA A 541 6.98 -9.77 -18.80
N GLN A 542 7.40 -8.54 -18.49
CA GLN A 542 8.65 -7.95 -19.00
C GLN A 542 9.89 -8.82 -18.72
N SER A 543 9.97 -9.48 -17.56
CA SER A 543 11.09 -10.38 -17.24
C SER A 543 11.12 -11.66 -18.10
N ILE A 544 9.95 -12.15 -18.53
CA ILE A 544 9.84 -13.31 -19.43
C ILE A 544 10.13 -12.89 -20.86
N VAL A 545 9.80 -11.66 -21.24
CA VAL A 545 10.21 -11.08 -22.52
C VAL A 545 11.72 -10.93 -22.62
N LYS A 546 12.38 -10.47 -21.54
CA LYS A 546 13.85 -10.52 -21.42
C LYS A 546 14.39 -11.94 -21.52
N GLN A 547 13.78 -12.90 -20.81
CA GLN A 547 14.17 -14.31 -20.87
C GLN A 547 14.08 -14.88 -22.30
N LEU A 548 12.98 -14.61 -23.02
CA LEU A 548 12.78 -15.05 -24.41
C LEU A 548 13.83 -14.44 -25.35
N MET A 549 14.11 -13.14 -25.23
CA MET A 549 15.20 -12.47 -25.96
C MET A 549 16.53 -13.19 -25.70
N THR A 550 16.91 -13.37 -24.43
CA THR A 550 18.17 -14.04 -24.04
C THR A 550 18.28 -15.45 -24.63
N GLU A 551 17.21 -16.25 -24.60
CA GLU A 551 17.23 -17.62 -25.13
C GLU A 551 17.31 -17.68 -26.66
N LEU A 552 16.68 -16.75 -27.37
CA LEU A 552 16.78 -16.64 -28.83
C LEU A 552 18.17 -16.16 -29.26
N GLU A 553 18.77 -15.21 -28.53
CA GLU A 553 20.13 -14.71 -28.78
C GLU A 553 21.20 -15.76 -28.45
N ALA A 554 20.99 -16.58 -27.41
CA ALA A 554 21.86 -17.72 -27.10
C ALA A 554 21.86 -18.78 -28.22
N ASP A 555 20.76 -18.91 -28.97
CA ASP A 555 20.65 -19.73 -30.18
C ASP A 555 21.07 -18.98 -31.47
N GLY A 556 21.74 -17.83 -31.32
CA GLY A 556 22.38 -17.07 -32.39
C GLY A 556 21.47 -16.16 -33.22
N LYS A 557 20.23 -15.89 -32.78
CA LYS A 557 19.24 -15.12 -33.54
C LYS A 557 19.34 -13.62 -33.29
N ASP A 558 19.09 -12.82 -34.32
CA ASP A 558 19.04 -11.36 -34.20
C ASP A 558 17.67 -10.90 -33.67
N VAL A 559 17.62 -10.54 -32.38
CA VAL A 559 16.41 -10.06 -31.71
C VAL A 559 16.39 -8.53 -31.62
N LYS A 560 15.31 -7.93 -32.11
CA LYS A 560 15.02 -6.48 -32.02
C LYS A 560 13.65 -6.23 -31.39
N PHE A 561 13.47 -5.08 -30.75
CA PHE A 561 12.18 -4.64 -30.21
C PHE A 561 11.63 -3.50 -31.04
N ALA A 562 10.39 -3.65 -31.52
CA ALA A 562 9.69 -2.63 -32.27
C ALA A 562 8.65 -1.94 -31.37
N ILE A 563 8.96 -0.70 -30.99
CA ILE A 563 8.19 0.09 -30.04
C ILE A 563 7.23 1.02 -30.80
N HIS A 564 5.94 0.92 -30.49
CA HIS A 564 4.97 1.89 -30.95
C HIS A 564 4.85 3.04 -29.93
N PRO A 565 4.86 4.32 -30.34
CA PRO A 565 4.91 5.46 -29.40
C PRO A 565 3.66 5.59 -28.51
N VAL A 566 2.55 4.94 -28.88
CA VAL A 566 1.33 4.83 -28.04
C VAL A 566 1.05 3.40 -27.55
N ALA A 567 2.06 2.51 -27.51
CA ALA A 567 1.96 1.24 -26.80
C ALA A 567 1.95 1.48 -25.28
N GLY A 568 0.77 1.41 -24.66
CA GLY A 568 0.58 1.58 -23.21
C GLY A 568 -0.35 2.73 -22.84
N ARG A 569 -0.30 3.16 -21.58
CA ARG A 569 -1.14 4.26 -21.06
C ARG A 569 -0.46 5.64 -21.08
N MET A 570 0.82 5.69 -21.45
CA MET A 570 1.58 6.93 -21.62
C MET A 570 2.67 6.72 -22.69
N PRO A 571 3.11 7.77 -23.41
CA PRO A 571 4.25 7.66 -24.32
C PRO A 571 5.51 7.17 -23.60
N GLY A 572 6.28 6.30 -24.25
CA GLY A 572 7.50 5.71 -23.69
C GLY A 572 7.28 4.60 -22.63
N HIS A 573 6.03 4.19 -22.38
CA HIS A 573 5.72 3.21 -21.33
C HIS A 573 6.40 1.86 -21.55
N MET A 574 6.47 1.36 -22.79
CA MET A 574 7.18 0.11 -23.09
C MET A 574 8.69 0.26 -22.88
N ASN A 575 9.30 1.38 -23.29
CA ASN A 575 10.73 1.63 -23.11
C ASN A 575 11.10 1.58 -21.61
N VAL A 576 10.27 2.13 -20.73
CA VAL A 576 10.47 2.07 -19.26
C VAL A 576 10.37 0.63 -18.73
N LEU A 577 9.38 -0.15 -19.18
CA LEU A 577 9.19 -1.53 -18.71
C LEU A 577 10.26 -2.50 -19.23
N LEU A 578 10.76 -2.30 -20.45
CA LEU A 578 11.86 -3.10 -20.99
C LEU A 578 13.21 -2.69 -20.37
N ALA A 579 13.38 -1.40 -20.02
CA ALA A 579 14.52 -0.94 -19.24
C ALA A 579 14.50 -1.40 -17.77
N GLU A 580 13.33 -1.67 -17.17
CA GLU A 580 13.23 -2.26 -15.82
C GLU A 580 13.85 -3.67 -15.73
N VAL A 581 13.98 -4.35 -16.88
CA VAL A 581 14.52 -5.72 -17.00
C VAL A 581 15.77 -5.78 -17.89
N ASP A 582 16.50 -4.67 -17.96
CA ASP A 582 17.82 -4.57 -18.60
C ASP A 582 17.85 -5.05 -20.06
N ILE A 583 16.82 -4.70 -20.84
CA ILE A 583 16.85 -4.84 -22.30
C ILE A 583 17.65 -3.65 -22.87
N PRO A 584 18.72 -3.87 -23.67
CA PRO A 584 19.56 -2.80 -24.19
C PRO A 584 18.80 -1.79 -25.06
N TYR A 585 19.05 -0.49 -24.84
CA TYR A 585 18.36 0.59 -25.56
C TYR A 585 18.63 0.57 -27.07
N ASP A 586 19.78 0.07 -27.53
CA ASP A 586 20.13 -0.12 -28.94
C ASP A 586 19.34 -1.26 -29.63
N LYS A 587 18.61 -2.06 -28.84
CA LYS A 587 17.63 -3.03 -29.34
C LYS A 587 16.20 -2.49 -29.36
N LEU A 588 15.95 -1.30 -28.79
CA LEU A 588 14.64 -0.65 -28.79
C LEU A 588 14.53 0.34 -29.96
N TYR A 589 13.82 -0.06 -31.01
CA TYR A 589 13.60 0.77 -32.19
C TYR A 589 12.20 1.37 -32.17
N GLU A 590 12.08 2.66 -32.45
CA GLU A 590 10.77 3.30 -32.66
C GLU A 590 10.19 2.85 -34.01
N MET A 591 8.86 2.77 -34.13
CA MET A 591 8.11 2.35 -35.32
C MET A 591 8.65 2.91 -36.66
N GLN A 592 9.08 4.17 -36.69
CA GLN A 592 9.58 4.82 -37.91
C GLN A 592 10.88 4.21 -38.44
N ASP A 593 11.71 3.66 -37.56
CA ASP A 593 13.04 3.11 -37.87
C ASP A 593 13.00 1.61 -38.16
N ILE A 594 11.93 0.91 -37.77
CA ILE A 594 11.82 -0.57 -37.83
C ILE A 594 10.71 -1.11 -38.74
N ASN A 595 9.70 -0.31 -39.13
CA ASN A 595 8.60 -0.84 -39.96
C ASN A 595 9.07 -1.46 -41.29
N GLU A 596 10.09 -0.91 -41.96
CA GLU A 596 10.62 -1.50 -43.19
C GLU A 596 11.25 -2.88 -42.96
N ALA A 597 11.80 -3.14 -41.76
CA ALA A 597 12.49 -4.39 -41.43
C ALA A 597 11.55 -5.59 -41.23
N PHE A 598 10.24 -5.38 -41.00
CA PHE A 598 9.30 -6.51 -40.88
C PHE A 598 9.30 -7.39 -42.14
N LYS A 599 9.48 -6.82 -43.34
CA LYS A 599 9.48 -7.56 -44.62
C LYS A 599 10.60 -8.59 -44.73
N ASP A 600 11.72 -8.33 -44.08
CA ASP A 600 12.90 -9.20 -44.05
C ASP A 600 12.99 -10.02 -42.75
N THR A 601 11.95 -9.99 -41.90
CA THR A 601 11.92 -10.68 -40.60
C THR A 601 11.26 -12.05 -40.69
N ASP A 602 11.92 -13.08 -40.15
CA ASP A 602 11.40 -14.45 -40.14
C ASP A 602 10.20 -14.62 -39.20
N VAL A 603 10.29 -14.09 -37.98
CA VAL A 603 9.22 -14.18 -36.98
C VAL A 603 9.01 -12.84 -36.27
N ALA A 604 7.79 -12.30 -36.36
CA ALA A 604 7.34 -11.22 -35.47
C ALA A 604 6.57 -11.82 -34.28
N ILE A 605 6.86 -11.35 -33.05
CA ILE A 605 6.18 -11.78 -31.82
C ILE A 605 5.44 -10.58 -31.21
N VAL A 606 4.12 -10.57 -31.28
CA VAL A 606 3.27 -9.53 -30.69
C VAL A 606 2.86 -9.92 -29.29
N ILE A 607 3.12 -9.07 -28.30
CA ILE A 607 2.94 -9.38 -26.87
C ILE A 607 2.00 -8.38 -26.21
N GLY A 608 0.71 -8.69 -26.14
CA GLY A 608 -0.29 -7.83 -25.51
C GLY A 608 -0.58 -6.55 -26.29
N ALA A 609 -0.37 -6.55 -27.61
CA ALA A 609 -0.58 -5.40 -28.49
C ALA A 609 -1.69 -5.71 -29.50
N ASN A 610 -2.69 -4.82 -29.62
CA ASN A 610 -3.83 -4.98 -30.53
C ASN A 610 -3.93 -3.79 -31.49
N ASP A 611 -4.41 -2.62 -31.04
CA ASP A 611 -4.66 -1.48 -31.92
C ASP A 611 -3.41 -1.01 -32.69
N VAL A 612 -2.25 -1.03 -32.02
CA VAL A 612 -0.95 -0.58 -32.54
C VAL A 612 -0.33 -1.52 -33.60
N VAL A 613 -0.96 -2.67 -33.85
CA VAL A 613 -0.59 -3.63 -34.90
C VAL A 613 -1.76 -3.93 -35.85
N ASN A 614 -2.91 -3.26 -35.70
CA ASN A 614 -4.16 -3.65 -36.36
C ASN A 614 -4.24 -3.13 -37.82
N PRO A 615 -4.20 -4.00 -38.87
CA PRO A 615 -4.26 -3.58 -40.27
C PRO A 615 -5.55 -2.86 -40.68
N ALA A 616 -6.61 -2.93 -39.87
CA ALA A 616 -7.82 -2.14 -40.06
C ALA A 616 -7.54 -0.62 -40.02
N ALA A 617 -6.46 -0.16 -39.37
CA ALA A 617 -6.01 1.23 -39.43
C ALA A 617 -5.75 1.74 -40.86
N ASN A 618 -5.29 0.86 -41.76
CA ASN A 618 -5.00 1.20 -43.16
C ASN A 618 -6.23 1.07 -44.08
N THR A 619 -7.26 0.32 -43.68
CA THR A 619 -8.32 -0.17 -44.58
C THR A 619 -9.74 0.18 -44.16
N ALA A 620 -10.04 0.24 -42.86
CA ALA A 620 -11.39 0.40 -42.32
C ALA A 620 -11.78 1.88 -42.15
N THR A 621 -12.17 2.53 -43.25
CA THR A 621 -12.59 3.95 -43.27
C THR A 621 -13.69 4.26 -42.26
N GLY A 622 -13.46 5.27 -41.40
CA GLY A 622 -14.44 5.73 -40.41
C GLY A 622 -14.33 5.09 -39.03
N THR A 623 -13.36 4.19 -38.81
CA THR A 623 -13.01 3.68 -37.48
C THR A 623 -12.07 4.62 -36.72
N PRO A 624 -11.98 4.57 -35.38
CA PRO A 624 -11.09 5.45 -34.60
C PRO A 624 -9.59 5.30 -34.90
N ILE A 625 -9.16 4.16 -35.44
CA ILE A 625 -7.77 3.91 -35.85
C ILE A 625 -7.51 4.21 -37.33
N TYR A 626 -8.51 4.63 -38.10
CA TYR A 626 -8.31 4.85 -39.54
C TYR A 626 -7.33 5.99 -39.82
N GLY A 627 -6.20 5.66 -40.47
CA GLY A 627 -5.08 6.59 -40.68
C GLY A 627 -4.15 6.75 -39.47
N MET A 628 -4.33 5.95 -38.41
CA MET A 628 -3.34 5.82 -37.33
C MET A 628 -2.13 5.04 -37.88
N PRO A 629 -0.89 5.51 -37.67
CA PRO A 629 0.29 4.68 -37.88
C PRO A 629 0.22 3.42 -37.02
N ILE A 630 0.71 2.30 -37.55
CA ILE A 630 0.81 1.01 -36.85
C ILE A 630 2.18 0.38 -37.11
N LEU A 631 2.55 -0.61 -36.32
CA LEU A 631 3.64 -1.52 -36.64
C LEU A 631 3.17 -2.52 -37.70
N ASP A 632 3.85 -2.59 -38.84
CA ASP A 632 3.48 -3.41 -40.01
C ASP A 632 3.83 -4.91 -39.82
N VAL A 633 3.44 -5.49 -38.67
CA VAL A 633 3.77 -6.88 -38.28
C VAL A 633 3.23 -7.94 -39.25
N GLU A 634 2.25 -7.58 -40.07
CA GLU A 634 1.68 -8.44 -41.11
C GLU A 634 2.67 -8.73 -42.25
N ASP A 635 3.68 -7.88 -42.46
CA ASP A 635 4.70 -8.06 -43.49
C ASP A 635 5.74 -9.14 -43.13
N ALA A 636 5.89 -9.48 -41.85
CA ALA A 636 6.78 -10.56 -41.39
C ALA A 636 6.42 -11.92 -41.99
N LYS A 637 7.40 -12.81 -42.15
CA LYS A 637 7.22 -14.14 -42.78
C LYS A 637 6.28 -15.04 -41.95
N HIS A 638 6.48 -15.09 -40.64
CA HIS A 638 5.56 -15.69 -39.66
C HIS A 638 5.24 -14.72 -38.52
N LEU A 639 4.07 -14.88 -37.91
CA LEU A 639 3.57 -13.99 -36.85
C LEU A 639 3.07 -14.81 -35.66
N ILE A 640 3.62 -14.57 -34.47
CA ILE A 640 3.17 -15.16 -33.21
C ILE A 640 2.47 -14.05 -32.42
N ILE A 641 1.21 -14.25 -32.02
CA ILE A 641 0.42 -13.24 -31.31
C ILE A 641 0.05 -13.78 -29.92
N CYS A 642 0.64 -13.19 -28.88
CA CYS A 642 0.33 -13.43 -27.47
C CYS A 642 -0.63 -12.36 -26.95
N ASN A 643 -1.93 -12.54 -27.18
CA ASN A 643 -2.98 -11.61 -26.72
C ASN A 643 -4.00 -12.33 -25.85
N TYR A 644 -4.72 -11.57 -25.02
CA TYR A 644 -5.59 -12.17 -24.00
C TYR A 644 -6.75 -12.98 -24.59
N ASP A 645 -7.33 -12.45 -25.65
CA ASP A 645 -8.49 -12.95 -26.36
C ASP A 645 -8.45 -12.44 -27.82
N LYS A 646 -9.54 -12.64 -28.57
CA LYS A 646 -9.73 -12.12 -29.94
C LYS A 646 -10.49 -10.78 -29.99
N LEU A 647 -10.82 -10.18 -28.85
CA LEU A 647 -11.67 -9.00 -28.81
C LEU A 647 -10.93 -7.78 -29.37
N PRO A 648 -11.68 -6.74 -29.79
CA PRO A 648 -11.11 -5.44 -30.12
C PRO A 648 -10.18 -4.88 -29.05
N GLY A 649 -9.20 -4.10 -29.50
CA GLY A 649 -8.36 -3.31 -28.59
C GLY A 649 -9.10 -2.11 -27.99
N TYR A 650 -8.35 -1.18 -27.41
CA TYR A 650 -8.89 0.04 -26.79
C TYR A 650 -9.70 0.89 -27.76
N ALA A 651 -9.45 0.79 -29.07
CA ALA A 651 -10.19 1.53 -30.08
C ALA A 651 -11.56 0.91 -30.46
N GLY A 652 -11.89 -0.28 -29.96
CA GLY A 652 -13.17 -0.94 -30.28
C GLY A 652 -13.28 -1.41 -31.74
N VAL A 653 -12.15 -1.67 -32.40
CA VAL A 653 -12.08 -2.17 -33.78
C VAL A 653 -11.53 -3.60 -33.79
N ASP A 654 -12.23 -4.51 -34.47
CA ASP A 654 -11.78 -5.89 -34.69
C ASP A 654 -10.41 -5.90 -35.42
N ASN A 655 -9.61 -6.94 -35.18
CA ASN A 655 -8.28 -7.07 -35.77
C ASN A 655 -8.26 -8.18 -36.84
N PRO A 656 -8.06 -7.86 -38.13
CA PRO A 656 -7.99 -8.83 -39.23
C PRO A 656 -6.89 -9.90 -39.07
N LEU A 657 -5.92 -9.70 -38.17
CA LEU A 657 -4.91 -10.70 -37.84
C LEU A 657 -5.46 -11.90 -37.05
N TYR A 658 -6.67 -11.82 -36.49
CA TYR A 658 -7.28 -12.90 -35.68
C TYR A 658 -8.32 -13.73 -36.44
N GLU A 659 -8.61 -13.37 -37.69
CA GLU A 659 -9.51 -14.09 -38.58
C GLU A 659 -9.01 -15.52 -38.84
N ALA A 660 -9.95 -16.47 -38.92
CA ALA A 660 -9.64 -17.88 -39.15
C ALA A 660 -9.19 -18.12 -40.61
N GLY A 661 -8.35 -19.15 -40.83
CA GLY A 661 -7.82 -19.49 -42.14
C GLY A 661 -6.50 -18.80 -42.50
N ARG A 662 -5.79 -18.24 -41.51
CA ARG A 662 -4.42 -17.70 -41.62
C ARG A 662 -3.39 -18.47 -40.77
N GLU A 663 -3.77 -19.67 -40.31
CA GLU A 663 -2.99 -20.51 -39.39
C GLU A 663 -1.66 -21.02 -39.99
N ASP A 664 -1.49 -20.92 -41.30
CA ASP A 664 -0.24 -21.17 -42.04
C ASP A 664 0.83 -20.08 -41.81
N LYS A 665 0.40 -18.86 -41.49
CA LYS A 665 1.25 -17.68 -41.25
C LYS A 665 1.20 -17.17 -39.81
N ILE A 666 0.06 -17.29 -39.13
CA ILE A 666 -0.22 -16.67 -37.84
C ILE A 666 -0.52 -17.74 -36.77
N ALA A 667 0.32 -17.80 -35.73
CA ALA A 667 0.08 -18.59 -34.53
C ALA A 667 -0.50 -17.70 -33.43
N LEU A 668 -1.79 -17.84 -33.16
CA LEU A 668 -2.52 -17.04 -32.19
C LEU A 668 -2.56 -17.76 -30.83
N MET A 669 -1.76 -17.28 -29.91
CA MET A 669 -1.59 -17.78 -28.55
C MET A 669 -2.46 -16.95 -27.59
N LEU A 670 -3.64 -17.48 -27.26
CA LEU A 670 -4.60 -16.77 -26.41
C LEU A 670 -4.35 -16.97 -24.91
N GLY A 671 -4.51 -15.90 -24.14
CA GLY A 671 -4.47 -15.91 -22.68
C GLY A 671 -3.50 -14.88 -22.08
N ASP A 672 -3.19 -15.05 -20.79
CA ASP A 672 -2.27 -14.15 -20.09
C ASP A 672 -0.88 -14.18 -20.75
N ALA A 673 -0.35 -13.00 -21.13
CA ALA A 673 0.87 -12.94 -21.95
C ALA A 673 2.09 -13.59 -21.26
N LYS A 674 2.15 -13.57 -19.93
CA LYS A 674 3.18 -14.25 -19.15
C LYS A 674 3.04 -15.78 -19.18
N ALA A 675 1.80 -16.29 -19.26
CA ALA A 675 1.57 -17.72 -19.48
C ALA A 675 1.88 -18.13 -20.93
N THR A 676 1.41 -17.39 -21.94
CA THR A 676 1.63 -17.74 -23.36
C THR A 676 3.09 -17.67 -23.76
N LEU A 677 3.85 -16.68 -23.26
CA LEU A 677 5.31 -16.62 -23.44
C LEU A 677 6.02 -17.79 -22.76
N GLY A 678 5.58 -18.20 -21.57
CA GLY A 678 6.11 -19.39 -20.90
C GLY A 678 5.92 -20.66 -21.74
N THR A 679 4.76 -20.80 -22.39
CA THR A 679 4.49 -21.89 -23.35
C THR A 679 5.39 -21.80 -24.59
N ILE A 680 5.58 -20.61 -25.16
CA ILE A 680 6.47 -20.41 -26.32
C ILE A 680 7.92 -20.79 -25.99
N ILE A 681 8.44 -20.35 -24.84
CA ILE A 681 9.78 -20.72 -24.37
C ILE A 681 9.88 -22.24 -24.18
N ALA A 682 8.87 -22.88 -23.59
CA ALA A 682 8.83 -24.33 -23.43
C ALA A 682 8.82 -25.07 -24.79
N SER A 683 8.04 -24.59 -25.76
CA SER A 683 8.00 -25.13 -27.12
C SER A 683 9.32 -24.94 -27.87
N PHE A 684 9.93 -23.77 -27.77
CA PHE A 684 11.24 -23.47 -28.38
C PHE A 684 12.31 -24.43 -27.83
N ARG A 685 12.42 -24.53 -26.50
CA ARG A 685 13.30 -25.50 -25.81
C ARG A 685 13.02 -26.96 -26.19
N ALA A 686 11.76 -27.32 -26.43
CA ALA A 686 11.40 -28.67 -26.87
C ALA A 686 11.81 -28.93 -28.32
N SER A 687 11.64 -27.95 -29.21
CA SER A 687 11.99 -28.05 -30.63
C SER A 687 13.50 -28.10 -30.91
N GLY A 688 14.34 -27.63 -29.98
CA GLY A 688 15.80 -27.74 -30.04
C GLY A 688 16.39 -29.08 -29.57
N ARG A 689 15.59 -30.00 -29.00
CA ARG A 689 16.10 -31.22 -28.32
C ARG A 689 16.40 -32.43 -29.20
N GLU A 690 16.46 -32.29 -30.53
CA GLU A 690 16.85 -33.39 -31.44
C GLU A 690 18.25 -33.26 -32.05
N ALA A 691 19.04 -32.23 -31.70
CA ALA A 691 20.35 -31.99 -32.32
C ALA A 691 21.50 -31.63 -31.36
N ASP A 692 21.58 -32.25 -30.17
CA ASP A 692 22.87 -32.79 -29.72
C ASP A 692 22.69 -33.87 -28.64
N ALA A 693 23.30 -35.03 -28.88
CA ALA A 693 23.43 -36.06 -27.84
C ALA A 693 24.55 -35.63 -26.88
N PRO A 694 24.38 -35.75 -25.56
CA PRO A 694 25.41 -35.32 -24.62
C PRO A 694 26.69 -36.13 -24.83
N LYS A 695 27.76 -35.45 -25.27
CA LYS A 695 29.11 -36.02 -25.27
C LYS A 695 29.52 -36.29 -23.83
N GLN A 696 29.91 -37.53 -23.54
CA GLN A 696 30.38 -37.93 -22.22
C GLN A 696 31.72 -37.27 -21.84
N VAL A 697 31.68 -36.35 -20.87
CA VAL A 697 32.75 -35.87 -19.96
C VAL A 697 32.00 -35.27 -18.74
N SER A 698 32.30 -35.51 -17.45
CA SER A 698 33.27 -36.38 -16.75
C SER A 698 32.59 -37.05 -15.52
N ASP A 699 33.33 -37.73 -14.64
CA ASP A 699 32.86 -38.16 -13.30
C ASP A 699 32.71 -36.98 -12.29
N THR A 700 32.06 -35.89 -12.68
CA THR A 700 31.78 -34.74 -11.78
C THR A 700 30.45 -34.91 -11.04
N LEU A 701 30.48 -34.67 -9.72
CA LEU A 701 29.29 -34.67 -8.85
C LEU A 701 28.30 -33.57 -9.28
N THR A 702 27.00 -33.77 -9.07
CA THR A 702 26.03 -32.71 -9.38
C THR A 702 26.24 -31.49 -8.46
N PRO A 703 25.86 -30.26 -8.85
CA PRO A 703 26.08 -29.06 -8.02
C PRO A 703 25.53 -29.17 -6.59
N VAL A 704 24.41 -29.88 -6.40
CA VAL A 704 23.81 -30.17 -5.08
C VAL A 704 24.68 -31.14 -4.26
N GLU A 705 25.30 -32.13 -4.89
CA GLU A 705 26.21 -33.08 -4.25
C GLU A 705 27.56 -32.43 -3.91
N CYS A 706 28.08 -31.53 -4.76
CA CYS A 706 29.22 -30.68 -4.44
C CYS A 706 28.91 -29.80 -3.21
N CYS A 707 27.78 -29.08 -3.21
CA CYS A 707 27.33 -28.30 -2.05
C CYS A 707 27.28 -29.15 -0.77
N LYS A 708 26.71 -30.36 -0.86
CA LYS A 708 26.64 -31.29 0.27
C LYS A 708 28.01 -31.72 0.78
N SER A 709 28.94 -32.07 -0.12
CA SER A 709 30.27 -32.52 0.28
C SER A 709 31.06 -31.38 0.93
N TRP A 710 31.13 -30.22 0.27
CA TRP A 710 31.92 -29.08 0.74
C TRP A 710 31.37 -28.52 2.06
N LEU A 711 30.04 -28.37 2.19
CA LEU A 711 29.43 -27.91 3.45
C LEU A 711 29.56 -28.93 4.58
N ARG A 712 29.77 -30.22 4.30
CA ARG A 712 30.01 -31.24 5.33
C ARG A 712 31.44 -31.19 5.86
N ASP A 713 32.41 -30.95 4.98
CA ASP A 713 33.84 -30.95 5.30
C ASP A 713 34.36 -29.56 5.73
N ALA A 714 33.53 -28.52 5.66
CA ALA A 714 33.84 -27.16 6.09
C ALA A 714 33.79 -26.98 7.62
N GLU A 715 34.80 -26.32 8.19
CA GLU A 715 34.77 -25.81 9.56
C GLU A 715 34.32 -24.34 9.60
N SER A 716 34.54 -23.60 8.52
CA SER A 716 34.27 -22.16 8.38
C SER A 716 33.38 -21.83 7.18
N VAL A 717 32.33 -21.02 7.38
CA VAL A 717 31.38 -20.66 6.31
C VAL A 717 31.05 -19.16 6.35
N ILE A 718 31.23 -18.47 5.21
CA ILE A 718 30.79 -17.08 5.04
C ILE A 718 29.59 -17.02 4.09
N ILE A 719 28.49 -16.41 4.54
CA ILE A 719 27.29 -16.20 3.74
C ILE A 719 27.25 -14.74 3.24
N VAL A 720 27.08 -14.56 1.93
CA VAL A 720 26.98 -13.26 1.24
C VAL A 720 25.54 -13.06 0.75
N PRO A 721 24.69 -12.32 1.50
CA PRO A 721 23.33 -12.01 1.07
C PRO A 721 23.31 -10.85 0.06
N GLY A 722 22.57 -11.03 -1.02
CA GLY A 722 22.26 -9.99 -1.99
C GLY A 722 20.78 -9.72 -2.14
N TYR A 723 20.42 -8.81 -3.05
CA TYR A 723 19.02 -8.39 -3.24
C TYR A 723 18.11 -9.51 -3.76
N GLY A 724 18.65 -10.50 -4.50
CA GLY A 724 17.89 -11.69 -4.93
C GLY A 724 17.33 -12.51 -3.76
N MET A 725 18.05 -12.59 -2.63
CA MET A 725 17.54 -13.21 -1.39
C MET A 725 16.24 -12.53 -0.91
N ALA A 726 16.17 -11.19 -1.02
CA ALA A 726 15.02 -10.39 -0.62
C ALA A 726 13.86 -10.51 -1.61
N LEU A 727 14.14 -10.61 -2.91
CA LEU A 727 13.13 -10.85 -3.94
C LEU A 727 12.44 -12.21 -3.74
N SER A 728 13.20 -13.28 -3.52
CA SER A 728 12.71 -14.63 -3.26
C SER A 728 12.10 -14.83 -1.86
N GLN A 729 12.14 -13.82 -0.98
CA GLN A 729 11.73 -13.93 0.44
C GLN A 729 12.40 -15.13 1.15
N ALA A 730 13.71 -15.25 0.95
CA ALA A 730 14.53 -16.39 1.38
C ALA A 730 15.23 -16.19 2.74
N GLN A 731 15.11 -15.01 3.36
CA GLN A 731 15.80 -14.67 4.62
C GLN A 731 15.52 -15.67 5.76
N SER A 732 14.31 -16.23 5.86
CA SER A 732 13.98 -17.27 6.84
C SER A 732 14.66 -18.61 6.54
N THR A 733 14.86 -18.95 5.27
CA THR A 733 15.61 -20.14 4.82
C THR A 733 17.10 -19.98 5.11
N VAL A 734 17.64 -18.77 4.95
CA VAL A 734 19.03 -18.44 5.31
C VAL A 734 19.28 -18.58 6.82
N LYS A 735 18.34 -18.14 7.67
CA LYS A 735 18.40 -18.42 9.13
C LYS A 735 18.42 -19.92 9.42
N GLN A 736 17.61 -20.72 8.72
CA GLN A 736 17.58 -22.17 8.90
C GLN A 736 18.93 -22.81 8.52
N LEU A 737 19.53 -22.39 7.40
CA LEU A 737 20.84 -22.86 6.96
C LEU A 737 21.95 -22.52 7.96
N MET A 738 22.01 -21.28 8.45
CA MET A 738 22.92 -20.87 9.53
C MET A 738 22.74 -21.76 10.77
N THR A 739 21.49 -21.95 11.20
CA THR A 739 21.15 -22.73 12.41
C THR A 739 21.59 -24.20 12.29
N GLU A 740 21.46 -24.81 11.11
CA GLU A 740 21.86 -26.20 10.88
C GLU A 740 23.39 -26.35 10.79
N LEU A 741 24.07 -25.44 10.10
CA LEU A 741 25.54 -25.44 10.03
C LEU A 741 26.18 -25.20 11.42
N GLU A 742 25.63 -24.31 12.23
CA GLU A 742 26.06 -24.08 13.61
C GLU A 742 25.76 -25.27 14.54
N ALA A 743 24.64 -25.98 14.32
CA ALA A 743 24.32 -27.20 15.06
C ALA A 743 25.32 -28.35 14.78
N GLU A 744 25.96 -28.34 13.61
CA GLU A 744 27.08 -29.22 13.26
C GLU A 744 28.45 -28.69 13.75
N GLY A 745 28.48 -27.54 14.43
CA GLY A 745 29.68 -26.97 15.07
C GLY A 745 30.51 -26.03 14.21
N LYS A 746 29.98 -25.56 13.08
CA LYS A 746 30.70 -24.72 12.10
C LYS A 746 30.62 -23.25 12.46
N ASP A 747 31.68 -22.50 12.16
CA ASP A 747 31.70 -21.05 12.35
C ASP A 747 31.06 -20.34 11.15
N VAL A 748 29.80 -19.91 11.32
CA VAL A 748 29.03 -19.19 10.31
C VAL A 748 29.07 -17.69 10.54
N LYS A 749 29.49 -16.93 9.52
CA LYS A 749 29.50 -15.46 9.48
C LYS A 749 28.74 -14.94 8.27
N PHE A 750 28.26 -13.70 8.33
CA PHE A 750 27.65 -12.99 7.20
C PHE A 750 28.55 -11.84 6.77
N ALA A 751 28.86 -11.77 5.48
CA ALA A 751 29.61 -10.68 4.89
C ALA A 751 28.67 -9.76 4.11
N ILE A 752 28.47 -8.55 4.62
CA ILE A 752 27.52 -7.57 4.08
C ILE A 752 28.26 -6.55 3.23
N HIS A 753 27.87 -6.45 1.96
CA HIS A 753 28.33 -5.37 1.10
C HIS A 753 27.53 -4.08 1.38
N PRO A 754 28.17 -2.89 1.53
CA PRO A 754 27.48 -1.66 1.93
C PRO A 754 26.32 -1.20 1.01
N VAL A 755 26.34 -1.62 -0.26
CA VAL A 755 25.27 -1.35 -1.25
C VAL A 755 24.47 -2.60 -1.64
N ALA A 756 24.50 -3.66 -0.83
CA ALA A 756 23.62 -4.82 -1.03
C ALA A 756 22.15 -4.46 -0.74
N GLY A 757 21.36 -4.31 -1.81
CA GLY A 757 19.92 -4.06 -1.76
C GLY A 757 19.51 -2.60 -1.98
N ARG A 758 18.20 -2.36 -2.06
CA ARG A 758 17.60 -1.06 -2.44
C ARG A 758 17.71 0.09 -1.41
N MET A 759 18.43 -0.08 -0.31
CA MET A 759 18.66 0.99 0.69
C MET A 759 19.93 0.70 1.52
N PRO A 760 20.59 1.71 2.12
CA PRO A 760 21.71 1.49 3.04
C PRO A 760 21.29 0.58 4.20
N GLY A 761 22.07 -0.47 4.47
CA GLY A 761 21.82 -1.43 5.54
C GLY A 761 20.63 -2.40 5.31
N HIS A 762 20.15 -2.54 4.07
CA HIS A 762 18.97 -3.37 3.76
C HIS A 762 19.14 -4.82 4.22
N MET A 763 20.29 -5.44 3.92
CA MET A 763 20.54 -6.83 4.32
C MET A 763 20.61 -6.97 5.84
N ASN A 764 21.25 -6.04 6.56
CA ASN A 764 21.34 -6.06 8.02
C ASN A 764 19.93 -6.06 8.65
N VAL A 765 18.99 -5.27 8.11
CA VAL A 765 17.59 -5.23 8.59
C VAL A 765 16.83 -6.52 8.29
N LEU A 766 16.98 -7.09 7.10
CA LEU A 766 16.28 -8.35 6.73
C LEU A 766 16.79 -9.57 7.50
N LEU A 767 18.09 -9.64 7.78
CA LEU A 767 18.66 -10.69 8.62
C LEU A 767 18.28 -10.51 10.10
N ALA A 768 18.19 -9.26 10.58
CA ALA A 768 17.68 -8.97 11.91
C ALA A 768 16.17 -9.23 12.08
N GLU A 769 15.35 -9.06 11.03
CA GLU A 769 13.92 -9.44 11.03
C GLU A 769 13.71 -10.93 11.30
N VAL A 770 14.67 -11.76 10.91
CA VAL A 770 14.70 -13.20 11.19
C VAL A 770 15.62 -13.55 12.36
N ASP A 771 15.90 -12.64 13.30
CA ASP A 771 16.73 -12.84 14.50
C ASP A 771 18.15 -13.41 14.25
N ILE A 772 18.81 -13.11 13.13
CA ILE A 772 20.24 -13.41 12.99
C ILE A 772 21.04 -12.45 13.89
N PRO A 773 21.97 -12.94 14.73
CA PRO A 773 22.72 -12.09 15.67
C PRO A 773 23.58 -11.04 14.96
N TYR A 774 23.55 -9.79 15.44
CA TYR A 774 24.32 -8.68 14.85
C TYR A 774 25.84 -8.88 14.93
N ASP A 775 26.34 -9.61 15.91
CA ASP A 775 27.76 -9.98 16.05
C ASP A 775 28.24 -10.98 14.99
N LYS A 776 27.33 -11.56 14.21
CA LYS A 776 27.63 -12.38 13.02
C LYS A 776 27.54 -11.60 11.70
N LEU A 777 27.08 -10.34 11.73
CA LEU A 777 26.99 -9.48 10.55
C LEU A 777 28.24 -8.59 10.48
N TYR A 778 29.13 -8.89 9.55
CA TYR A 778 30.35 -8.13 9.31
C TYR A 778 30.19 -7.28 8.05
N GLU A 779 30.65 -6.03 8.10
CA GLU A 779 30.75 -5.19 6.91
C GLU A 779 31.96 -5.62 6.07
N MET A 780 31.88 -5.51 4.74
CA MET A 780 32.92 -5.88 3.77
C MET A 780 34.37 -5.55 4.21
N GLN A 781 34.58 -4.37 4.79
CA GLN A 781 35.90 -3.89 5.26
C GLN A 781 36.53 -4.77 6.34
N ASP A 782 35.70 -5.39 7.18
CA ASP A 782 36.13 -6.17 8.35
C ASP A 782 36.26 -7.67 8.05
N ILE A 783 35.76 -8.13 6.89
CA ILE A 783 35.63 -9.56 6.54
C ILE A 783 36.30 -9.98 5.22
N ASN A 784 36.64 -9.07 4.30
CA ASN A 784 37.28 -9.46 3.03
C ASN A 784 38.55 -10.30 3.21
N ASP A 785 39.43 -9.91 4.15
CA ASP A 785 40.65 -10.68 4.41
C ASP A 785 40.39 -12.11 4.93
N ALA A 786 39.21 -12.38 5.50
CA ALA A 786 38.85 -13.70 6.01
C ALA A 786 38.41 -14.69 4.93
N PHE A 787 38.09 -14.27 3.70
CA PHE A 787 37.73 -15.21 2.63
C PHE A 787 38.87 -16.20 2.33
N LYS A 788 40.13 -15.76 2.38
CA LYS A 788 41.33 -16.59 2.15
C LYS A 788 41.47 -17.77 3.11
N ASP A 789 40.94 -17.64 4.32
CA ASP A 789 40.95 -18.66 5.37
C ASP A 789 39.60 -19.39 5.50
N THR A 790 38.65 -19.16 4.58
CA THR A 790 37.28 -19.71 4.64
C THR A 790 37.14 -20.96 3.77
N ASP A 791 36.55 -22.03 4.32
CA ASP A 791 36.32 -23.28 3.59
C ASP A 791 35.25 -23.17 2.51
N VAL A 792 34.12 -22.52 2.82
CA VAL A 792 33.00 -22.34 1.89
C VAL A 792 32.42 -20.92 1.99
N ALA A 793 32.38 -20.20 0.87
CA ALA A 793 31.57 -19.00 0.71
C ALA A 793 30.22 -19.35 0.04
N ILE A 794 29.11 -18.80 0.53
CA ILE A 794 27.76 -18.98 -0.03
C ILE A 794 27.18 -17.64 -0.47
N VAL A 795 27.13 -17.40 -1.78
CA VAL A 795 26.56 -16.19 -2.40
C VAL A 795 25.08 -16.42 -2.68
N ILE A 796 24.21 -15.52 -2.21
CA ILE A 796 22.75 -15.69 -2.28
C ILE A 796 22.10 -14.46 -2.91
N GLY A 797 21.77 -14.53 -4.20
CA GLY A 797 21.11 -13.43 -4.91
C GLY A 797 21.97 -12.18 -5.06
N ALA A 798 23.29 -12.35 -5.22
CA ALA A 798 24.28 -11.27 -5.36
C ALA A 798 25.13 -11.49 -6.62
N ASN A 799 25.38 -10.43 -7.40
CA ASN A 799 26.22 -10.49 -8.59
C ASN A 799 27.29 -9.39 -8.60
N ASP A 800 26.95 -8.13 -8.89
CA ASP A 800 27.94 -7.04 -9.03
C ASP A 800 28.85 -6.88 -7.80
N VAL A 801 28.28 -7.03 -6.59
CA VAL A 801 28.98 -6.88 -5.30
C VAL A 801 29.98 -8.00 -4.97
N VAL A 802 30.05 -9.04 -5.81
CA VAL A 802 31.01 -10.16 -5.73
C VAL A 802 31.78 -10.36 -7.04
N ASN A 803 31.64 -9.48 -8.04
CA ASN A 803 32.12 -9.72 -9.40
C ASN A 803 33.62 -9.35 -9.56
N PRO A 804 34.55 -10.30 -9.78
CA PRO A 804 35.99 -10.05 -9.92
C PRO A 804 36.37 -9.17 -11.13
N ALA A 805 35.46 -8.96 -12.09
CA ALA A 805 35.65 -8.00 -13.17
C ALA A 805 35.85 -6.56 -12.65
N ALA A 806 35.35 -6.23 -11.46
CA ALA A 806 35.64 -4.95 -10.80
C ALA A 806 37.14 -4.69 -10.57
N ASN A 807 37.92 -5.75 -10.32
CA ASN A 807 39.37 -5.66 -10.09
C ASN A 807 40.18 -5.73 -11.39
N THR A 808 39.64 -6.33 -12.45
CA THR A 808 40.41 -6.78 -13.63
C THR A 808 39.99 -6.15 -14.97
N ALA A 809 38.70 -5.86 -15.16
CA ALA A 809 38.14 -5.44 -16.44
C ALA A 809 38.12 -3.90 -16.59
N THR A 810 39.27 -3.33 -16.96
CA THR A 810 39.45 -1.88 -17.16
C THR A 810 38.42 -1.30 -18.14
N GLY A 811 37.67 -0.29 -17.69
CA GLY A 811 36.68 0.42 -18.51
C GLY A 811 35.24 -0.08 -18.36
N THR A 812 34.99 -1.12 -17.57
CA THR A 812 33.63 -1.51 -17.16
C THR A 812 33.06 -0.56 -16.09
N PRO A 813 31.72 -0.44 -15.95
CA PRO A 813 31.09 0.41 -14.93
C PRO A 813 31.46 0.07 -13.47
N ILE A 814 31.85 -1.18 -13.20
CA ILE A 814 32.30 -1.63 -11.87
C ILE A 814 33.82 -1.57 -11.67
N TYR A 815 34.60 -1.14 -12.67
CA TYR A 815 36.05 -1.13 -12.55
C TYR A 815 36.53 -0.19 -11.42
N GLY A 816 37.21 -0.74 -10.41
CA GLY A 816 37.62 -0.04 -9.20
C GLY A 816 36.52 0.08 -8.13
N MET A 817 35.37 -0.56 -8.31
CA MET A 817 34.38 -0.74 -7.24
C MET A 817 34.92 -1.74 -6.23
N PRO A 818 34.93 -1.45 -4.92
CA PRO A 818 35.14 -2.47 -3.89
C PRO A 818 34.09 -3.57 -4.01
N ILE A 819 34.51 -4.82 -3.85
CA ILE A 819 33.64 -6.01 -3.86
C ILE A 819 33.93 -6.87 -2.63
N LEU A 820 33.07 -7.85 -2.36
CA LEU A 820 33.40 -8.97 -1.48
C LEU A 820 34.27 -9.97 -2.28
N ASP A 821 35.49 -10.23 -1.81
CA ASP A 821 36.48 -11.07 -2.50
C ASP A 821 36.20 -12.58 -2.34
N VAL A 822 35.00 -13.02 -2.73
CA VAL A 822 34.51 -14.40 -2.54
C VAL A 822 35.28 -15.45 -3.34
N GLU A 823 36.04 -15.05 -4.36
CA GLU A 823 36.93 -15.91 -5.15
C GLU A 823 38.12 -16.44 -4.33
N ASP A 824 38.49 -15.77 -3.24
CA ASP A 824 39.59 -16.20 -2.36
C ASP A 824 39.19 -17.38 -1.43
N ALA A 825 37.90 -17.71 -1.31
CA ALA A 825 37.41 -18.82 -0.48
C ALA A 825 37.66 -20.18 -1.14
N LYS A 826 38.04 -21.19 -0.36
CA LYS A 826 38.46 -22.53 -0.86
C LYS A 826 37.43 -23.21 -1.76
N HIS A 827 36.14 -23.07 -1.46
CA HIS A 827 35.02 -23.43 -2.33
C HIS A 827 33.94 -22.35 -2.31
N LEU A 828 33.20 -22.23 -3.42
CA LEU A 828 32.18 -21.21 -3.62
C LEU A 828 30.84 -21.83 -4.04
N ILE A 829 29.77 -21.52 -3.32
CA ILE A 829 28.40 -21.91 -3.66
C ILE A 829 27.65 -20.66 -4.09
N ILE A 830 27.07 -20.64 -5.29
CA ILE A 830 26.38 -19.46 -5.82
C ILE A 830 24.92 -19.80 -6.09
N CYS A 831 24.00 -19.20 -5.33
CA CYS A 831 22.56 -19.32 -5.48
C CYS A 831 21.99 -18.05 -6.14
N ASN A 832 21.98 -18.03 -7.47
CA ASN A 832 21.46 -16.94 -8.30
C ASN A 832 20.42 -17.45 -9.32
N TYR A 833 19.61 -16.56 -9.89
CA TYR A 833 18.52 -16.95 -10.78
C TYR A 833 19.01 -17.54 -12.11
N ASP A 834 20.04 -16.92 -12.69
CA ASP A 834 20.66 -17.24 -13.96
C ASP A 834 22.16 -16.88 -13.95
N LYS A 835 22.82 -16.98 -15.11
CA LYS A 835 24.21 -16.55 -15.34
C LYS A 835 24.34 -15.10 -15.83
N LEU A 836 23.24 -14.34 -15.92
CA LEU A 836 23.27 -13.02 -16.56
C LEU A 836 24.03 -11.98 -15.70
N PRO A 837 24.55 -10.91 -16.32
CA PRO A 837 25.08 -9.75 -15.62
C PRO A 837 24.16 -9.21 -14.52
N GLY A 838 24.76 -8.58 -13.52
CA GLY A 838 24.03 -7.81 -12.53
C GLY A 838 23.55 -6.46 -13.08
N TYR A 839 23.12 -5.59 -12.18
CA TYR A 839 22.60 -4.25 -12.51
C TYR A 839 23.64 -3.38 -13.23
N ALA A 840 24.94 -3.68 -13.09
CA ALA A 840 25.97 -2.95 -13.80
C ALA A 840 26.20 -3.39 -15.26
N GLY A 841 25.53 -4.46 -15.72
CA GLY A 841 25.65 -4.95 -17.10
C GLY A 841 27.03 -5.54 -17.44
N VAL A 842 27.75 -6.05 -16.43
CA VAL A 842 29.08 -6.67 -16.59
C VAL A 842 28.99 -8.16 -16.28
N ASP A 843 29.47 -9.00 -17.20
CA ASP A 843 29.58 -10.44 -17.00
C ASP A 843 30.42 -10.76 -15.76
N ASN A 844 30.11 -11.89 -15.10
CA ASN A 844 30.79 -12.29 -13.88
C ASN A 844 31.69 -13.51 -14.15
N PRO A 845 33.04 -13.37 -14.09
CA PRO A 845 33.99 -14.47 -14.31
C PRO A 845 33.82 -15.67 -13.37
N LEU A 846 33.05 -15.52 -12.28
CA LEU A 846 32.69 -16.65 -11.40
C LEU A 846 31.70 -17.63 -12.05
N TYR A 847 31.07 -17.29 -13.18
CA TYR A 847 30.09 -18.15 -13.88
C TYR A 847 30.69 -18.86 -15.12
N ASP A 848 31.96 -18.59 -15.41
CA ASP A 848 32.74 -19.21 -16.49
C ASP A 848 32.86 -20.73 -16.30
N GLU A 849 32.81 -21.46 -17.41
CA GLU A 849 32.88 -22.92 -17.42
C GLU A 849 34.30 -23.42 -17.13
N GLY A 850 34.40 -24.65 -16.59
CA GLY A 850 35.69 -25.24 -16.18
C GLY A 850 36.17 -24.85 -14.78
N ARG A 851 35.34 -24.20 -13.96
CA ARG A 851 35.58 -23.90 -12.53
C ARG A 851 34.81 -24.82 -11.56
N GLU A 852 34.21 -25.90 -12.06
CA GLU A 852 33.27 -26.78 -11.34
C GLU A 852 33.87 -27.50 -10.11
N ASP A 853 35.19 -27.73 -10.10
CA ASP A 853 35.91 -28.30 -8.95
C ASP A 853 35.97 -27.36 -7.72
N HIS A 854 35.62 -26.08 -7.93
CA HIS A 854 35.75 -24.99 -6.95
C HIS A 854 34.45 -24.19 -6.77
N ILE A 855 33.62 -24.07 -7.81
CA ILE A 855 32.37 -23.30 -7.82
C ILE A 855 31.17 -24.21 -8.12
N ALA A 856 30.23 -24.31 -7.18
CA ALA A 856 28.94 -24.96 -7.36
C ALA A 856 27.87 -23.90 -7.65
N LEU A 857 27.53 -23.77 -8.94
CA LEU A 857 26.51 -22.82 -9.41
C LEU A 857 25.12 -23.46 -9.34
N MET A 858 24.27 -22.90 -8.48
CA MET A 858 22.91 -23.30 -8.21
C MET A 858 21.94 -22.28 -8.82
N LEU A 859 21.48 -22.57 -10.04
CA LEU A 859 20.56 -21.70 -10.79
C LEU A 859 19.10 -21.90 -10.38
N GLY A 860 18.35 -20.80 -10.27
CA GLY A 860 16.92 -20.78 -9.99
C GLY A 860 16.54 -19.81 -8.86
N ASP A 861 15.28 -19.85 -8.40
CA ASP A 861 14.85 -19.01 -7.29
C ASP A 861 15.68 -19.30 -6.03
N ALA A 862 16.18 -18.24 -5.38
CA ALA A 862 17.12 -18.38 -4.26
C ALA A 862 16.53 -19.13 -3.07
N LYS A 863 15.20 -19.12 -2.88
CA LYS A 863 14.54 -19.89 -1.83
C LYS A 863 14.46 -21.37 -2.19
N GLU A 864 14.25 -21.71 -3.46
CA GLU A 864 14.22 -23.08 -3.95
C GLU A 864 15.62 -23.72 -3.88
N THR A 865 16.66 -23.02 -4.34
CA THR A 865 18.05 -23.53 -4.32
C THR A 865 18.56 -23.74 -2.89
N LEU A 866 18.31 -22.79 -1.97
CA LEU A 866 18.63 -22.97 -0.54
C LEU A 866 17.84 -24.11 0.11
N THR A 867 16.57 -24.30 -0.29
CA THR A 867 15.74 -25.41 0.20
C THR A 867 16.27 -26.76 -0.30
N ALA A 868 16.82 -26.82 -1.52
CA ALA A 868 17.51 -28.00 -2.05
C ALA A 868 18.79 -28.31 -1.27
N ILE A 869 19.60 -27.29 -0.93
CA ILE A 869 20.81 -27.44 -0.09
C ILE A 869 20.45 -27.94 1.31
N LEU A 870 19.49 -27.31 2.00
CA LEU A 870 18.98 -27.76 3.30
C LEU A 870 18.49 -29.23 3.25
N LYS A 871 17.75 -29.59 2.20
CA LYS A 871 17.30 -30.96 2.00
C LYS A 871 18.48 -31.92 1.73
N ALA A 872 19.54 -31.48 1.09
CA ALA A 872 20.73 -32.30 0.84
C ALA A 872 21.59 -32.52 2.09
N LEU A 873 21.64 -31.54 3.00
CA LEU A 873 22.32 -31.62 4.31
C LEU A 873 21.59 -32.54 5.30
N ARG A 874 20.26 -32.50 5.33
CA ARG A 874 19.42 -33.30 6.25
C ARG A 874 19.29 -34.79 5.88
N ASN A 875 19.68 -35.18 4.66
CA ASN A 875 19.67 -36.56 4.15
C ASN A 875 21.10 -37.10 3.99
#